data_AF-A0A3D0HYS1-F1
#
_entry.id   AF-A0A3D0HYS1-F1
#
_cell.length_a   1.000
_cell.length_b   1.000
_cell.length_c   1.000
_cell.angle_alpha   90.00
_cell.angle_beta   90.00
_cell.angle_gamma   90.00
#
_symmetry.space_group_name_H-M   'P 1'
#
loop_
_entity.id
_entity.type
_entity.pdbx_description
1 polymer ?
#
loop_
_entity_poly.entity_id
_entity_poly.type
_entity_poly.pdbx_seq_one_letter_code
_entity_poly.pdbx_strand_id
1 'polypeptide(L)'
;MNRFSLLLLSLLVPAVLFLTSCQKDETPVQSSDGESLVLDVNNDGASITAERVRYMYTPVFDTAYQSFFPMINGGFKYSPMTPATGPDHFFYLVAEVASPVRSGNRVLSATHVSVNGNRAYVTYHYNEPDGAAMSADLYEGQIDVFDITNPRVPEILKSASSSRADFNTMFLDYETTGSQRRLWLGATDYGVGGAVFQLNLVNEDIPATASLIRTKTPPGKSVNGLVRSADWLYATAGRTAGGVFALNVNNNLAIDTVHEFTNAKYAAASGNDPGSKHVVLKSGDNAEILVYEVGPVHTLLNTFPIGSIQPENGKSGIFVKDNTVWVSMGHNGLKAFDLNTGALVHSLSPSNMSDESITNGVALDDDYVYVANGSGGMYLCRIVPGQEELEILGVYWYGASANYITAADGYIFIANGREGLKILKKGAPGDYSVICDYDNQGLPECLEPNLDPLCPDLLSHISTALPENQNALNAHPEFFANPNRNLVLTAPATVYVTFIDEGANWRNSLGVYNYDNATPPSSILDFVATKMLVYPNASKQGFGGSLLPGNFIQLLGNYPAGTSIGAFLIADGWQGISPAYPTGLSEGYYTHYTDKAFNQTAGTQQSLLFYDAGCDAIILTFEDILTTSGGDKDFNDCIFKIIVDPPTAVNTAILNQL
;
A
#
# COMPACT_ATOMS: atom_id res chain seq x y z
N MET A 1 -112.24 -3.73 -23.20
CA MET A 1 -112.24 -2.33 -22.70
C MET A 1 -111.02 -2.18 -21.80
N ASN A 2 -110.11 -1.24 -22.16
CA ASN A 2 -109.12 -0.49 -21.35
C ASN A 2 -108.31 -1.23 -20.25
N ARG A 3 -107.02 -1.01 -20.00
CA ARG A 3 -105.94 -0.15 -20.52
C ARG A 3 -104.65 -0.62 -19.77
N PHE A 4 -103.50 -0.32 -20.35
CA PHE A 4 -102.13 -0.35 -19.81
C PHE A 4 -101.93 -0.05 -18.31
N SER A 5 -100.95 -0.73 -17.68
CA SER A 5 -99.64 -0.11 -17.34
C SER A 5 -98.63 -1.14 -16.77
N LEU A 6 -97.40 -1.10 -17.31
CA LEU A 6 -96.17 -1.71 -16.78
C LEU A 6 -95.74 -1.02 -15.48
N LEU A 7 -95.06 -1.73 -14.56
CA LEU A 7 -93.63 -1.50 -14.25
C LEU A 7 -93.08 -2.51 -13.21
N LEU A 8 -91.95 -3.13 -13.60
CA LEU A 8 -90.80 -3.64 -12.84
C LEU A 8 -90.99 -4.39 -11.51
N LEU A 9 -90.75 -5.71 -11.57
CA LEU A 9 -90.36 -6.53 -10.41
C LEU A 9 -88.86 -6.87 -10.55
N SER A 10 -88.02 -6.34 -9.67
CA SER A 10 -86.60 -6.66 -9.56
C SER A 10 -86.40 -7.99 -8.84
N LEU A 11 -85.97 -9.02 -9.57
CA LEU A 11 -85.45 -10.25 -8.97
C LEU A 11 -83.99 -10.04 -8.55
N LEU A 12 -83.71 -10.18 -7.25
CA LEU A 12 -82.36 -10.37 -6.71
C LEU A 12 -81.88 -11.79 -7.08
N VAL A 13 -80.80 -11.88 -7.85
CA VAL A 13 -80.01 -13.10 -8.06
C VAL A 13 -78.68 -12.93 -7.30
N PRO A 14 -78.22 -13.89 -6.50
CA PRO A 14 -76.93 -13.80 -5.85
C PRO A 14 -75.83 -14.01 -6.90
N ALA A 15 -75.01 -12.97 -7.14
CA ALA A 15 -73.82 -13.08 -7.96
C ALA A 15 -72.75 -13.89 -7.21
N VAL A 16 -72.54 -15.13 -7.63
CA VAL A 16 -71.30 -15.87 -7.33
C VAL A 16 -70.19 -15.21 -8.14
N LEU A 17 -69.37 -14.39 -7.48
CA LEU A 17 -68.14 -13.83 -8.02
C LEU A 17 -67.12 -14.96 -8.15
N PHE A 18 -66.92 -15.46 -9.36
CA PHE A 18 -65.68 -16.12 -9.73
C PHE A 18 -64.58 -15.06 -9.73
N LEU A 19 -63.76 -15.04 -8.68
CA LEU A 19 -62.49 -14.33 -8.68
C LEU A 19 -61.54 -15.09 -9.62
N THR A 20 -61.53 -14.71 -10.90
CA THR A 20 -60.45 -15.03 -11.80
C THR A 20 -59.22 -14.25 -11.32
N SER A 21 -58.28 -14.92 -10.66
CA SER A 21 -56.95 -14.35 -10.44
C SER A 21 -56.30 -14.20 -11.80
N CYS A 22 -56.20 -12.96 -12.30
CA CYS A 22 -55.18 -12.66 -13.29
C CYS A 22 -53.83 -12.91 -12.62
N GLN A 23 -53.21 -14.06 -12.88
CA GLN A 23 -51.75 -14.14 -12.82
C GLN A 23 -51.28 -13.12 -13.84
N LYS A 24 -50.79 -11.99 -13.33
CA LYS A 24 -49.97 -11.09 -14.12
C LYS A 24 -48.73 -11.93 -14.41
N ASP A 25 -48.57 -12.38 -15.65
CA ASP A 25 -47.28 -12.89 -16.10
C ASP A 25 -46.27 -11.78 -15.78
N GLU A 26 -45.48 -11.98 -14.73
CA GLU A 26 -44.35 -11.12 -14.44
C GLU A 26 -43.35 -11.35 -15.56
N THR A 27 -43.44 -10.52 -16.60
CA THR A 27 -42.31 -10.28 -17.48
C THR A 27 -41.10 -10.00 -16.59
N PRO A 28 -39.97 -10.73 -16.73
CA PRO A 28 -38.76 -10.43 -15.99
C PRO A 28 -38.47 -8.94 -16.15
N VAL A 29 -38.32 -8.22 -15.05
CA VAL A 29 -37.89 -6.83 -15.11
C VAL A 29 -36.52 -6.82 -15.78
N GLN A 30 -36.45 -6.36 -17.04
CA GLN A 30 -35.16 -6.10 -17.67
C GLN A 30 -34.47 -4.97 -16.90
N SER A 31 -33.50 -5.35 -16.06
CA SER A 31 -32.68 -4.45 -15.24
C SER A 31 -31.58 -3.77 -16.05
N SER A 32 -31.01 -4.50 -17.02
CA SER A 32 -30.11 -3.94 -18.01
C SER A 32 -30.93 -3.16 -19.02
N ASP A 33 -30.78 -1.84 -19.00
CA ASP A 33 -31.31 -0.99 -20.07
C ASP A 33 -30.33 -0.86 -21.24
N GLY A 34 -29.16 -1.50 -21.13
CA GLY A 34 -28.14 -1.55 -22.17
C GLY A 34 -27.58 -0.19 -22.53
N GLU A 35 -27.78 0.84 -21.70
CA GLU A 35 -27.30 2.17 -22.03
C GLU A 35 -25.77 2.18 -21.98
N SER A 36 -25.16 2.53 -23.12
CA SER A 36 -23.71 2.63 -23.26
C SER A 36 -23.27 4.07 -22.99
N LEU A 37 -22.40 4.24 -22.01
CA LEU A 37 -21.76 5.50 -21.66
C LEU A 37 -20.32 5.48 -22.16
N VAL A 38 -19.98 6.34 -23.11
CA VAL A 38 -18.60 6.48 -23.59
C VAL A 38 -17.76 7.20 -22.53
N LEU A 39 -16.56 6.68 -22.27
CA LEU A 39 -15.60 7.31 -21.36
C LEU A 39 -14.67 8.25 -22.13
N ASP A 40 -14.27 9.34 -21.50
CA ASP A 40 -13.17 10.17 -21.97
C ASP A 40 -11.84 9.58 -21.47
N VAL A 41 -11.08 8.98 -22.38
CA VAL A 41 -9.86 8.21 -22.05
C VAL A 41 -8.62 9.06 -22.35
N ASN A 42 -7.86 9.39 -21.31
CA ASN A 42 -6.54 9.95 -21.44
C ASN A 42 -5.50 8.81 -21.48
N ASN A 43 -4.83 8.70 -22.63
CA ASN A 43 -3.81 7.68 -22.91
C ASN A 43 -2.37 8.19 -22.73
N ASP A 44 -2.18 9.44 -22.30
CA ASP A 44 -0.86 10.02 -22.01
C ASP A 44 -0.46 9.74 -20.55
N GLY A 45 -0.18 8.47 -20.26
CA GLY A 45 0.19 8.02 -18.91
C GLY A 45 1.41 8.74 -18.34
N ALA A 46 2.39 9.08 -19.18
CA ALA A 46 3.58 9.82 -18.76
C ALA A 46 3.21 11.21 -18.22
N SER A 47 2.35 11.94 -18.92
CA SER A 47 1.87 13.26 -18.48
C SER A 47 1.05 13.17 -17.19
N ILE A 48 0.12 12.22 -17.09
CA ILE A 48 -0.72 12.03 -15.89
C ILE A 48 0.15 11.65 -14.68
N THR A 49 1.13 10.76 -14.89
CA THR A 49 2.07 10.32 -13.85
C THR A 49 2.91 11.50 -13.37
N ALA A 50 3.50 12.28 -14.28
CA ALA A 50 4.29 13.44 -13.92
C ALA A 50 3.48 14.52 -13.17
N GLU A 51 2.19 14.67 -13.49
CA GLU A 51 1.30 15.62 -12.82
C GLU A 51 0.91 15.17 -11.40
N ARG A 52 0.66 13.87 -11.20
CA ARG A 52 -0.06 13.38 -10.02
C ARG A 52 0.76 12.48 -9.09
N VAL A 53 1.80 11.81 -9.57
CA VAL A 53 2.55 10.84 -8.77
C VAL A 53 3.81 11.50 -8.21
N ARG A 54 3.90 11.48 -6.88
CA ARG A 54 5.12 11.82 -6.14
C ARG A 54 5.72 10.56 -5.57
N TYR A 55 6.86 10.15 -6.10
CA TYR A 55 7.60 9.01 -5.58
C TYR A 55 8.24 9.33 -4.23
N MET A 56 8.16 8.36 -3.34
CA MET A 56 8.75 8.41 -2.01
C MET A 56 9.44 7.08 -1.72
N TYR A 57 10.32 7.04 -0.73
CA TYR A 57 10.86 5.77 -0.24
C TYR A 57 11.13 5.86 1.25
N THR A 58 10.05 6.14 1.99
CA THR A 58 10.13 6.50 3.40
C THR A 58 9.53 5.38 4.25
N PRO A 59 10.23 4.85 5.26
CA PRO A 59 9.64 3.93 6.21
C PRO A 59 8.47 4.57 6.96
N VAL A 60 7.39 3.82 7.20
CA VAL A 60 6.16 4.36 7.81
C VAL A 60 5.76 3.73 9.15
N PHE A 61 6.43 2.65 9.60
CA PHE A 61 6.10 1.95 10.86
C PHE A 61 7.32 1.57 11.71
N ASP A 62 8.48 2.21 11.51
CA ASP A 62 9.60 1.99 12.44
C ASP A 62 9.19 2.46 13.84
N THR A 63 9.35 1.59 14.82
CA THR A 63 9.22 1.83 16.26
C THR A 63 9.95 3.09 16.78
N ALA A 64 10.91 3.64 16.04
CA ALA A 64 11.44 4.99 16.29
C ALA A 64 10.39 6.12 16.19
N TYR A 65 9.23 5.86 15.57
CA TYR A 65 8.05 6.73 15.53
C TYR A 65 6.99 6.42 16.60
N GLN A 66 7.18 5.38 17.44
CA GLN A 66 6.23 5.03 18.51
C GLN A 66 6.22 6.01 19.69
N SER A 67 7.13 7.00 19.76
CA SER A 67 7.05 8.04 20.79
C SER A 67 5.97 9.10 20.53
N PHE A 68 5.04 8.87 19.59
CA PHE A 68 3.98 9.83 19.26
C PHE A 68 2.58 9.51 19.80
N PHE A 69 2.45 8.70 20.86
CA PHE A 69 1.24 8.75 21.70
C PHE A 69 1.57 8.63 23.18
N PRO A 70 1.40 9.72 23.93
CA PRO A 70 0.45 9.65 25.03
C PRO A 70 -0.68 10.63 24.70
N MET A 71 -1.83 10.13 24.28
CA MET A 71 -3.03 10.94 24.40
C MET A 71 -3.35 11.08 25.89
N ILE A 72 -2.97 12.22 26.48
CA ILE A 72 -3.71 12.77 27.62
C ILE A 72 -3.92 14.26 27.35
N ASN A 73 -5.13 14.60 26.90
CA ASN A 73 -5.77 15.92 26.92
C ASN A 73 -4.88 17.14 26.57
N GLY A 74 -4.91 17.58 25.31
CA GLY A 74 -4.78 19.01 25.00
C GLY A 74 -3.44 19.54 24.46
N GLY A 75 -2.69 18.76 23.67
CA GLY A 75 -1.62 19.29 22.81
C GLY A 75 -0.23 18.66 23.03
N PHE A 76 0.51 18.50 21.93
CA PHE A 76 1.77 17.77 21.84
C PHE A 76 2.94 18.46 22.58
N LYS A 77 3.75 17.68 23.31
CA LYS A 77 5.11 18.06 23.74
C LYS A 77 6.11 16.98 23.32
N TYR A 78 7.17 17.38 22.62
CA TYR A 78 8.29 16.53 22.20
C TYR A 78 9.12 16.03 23.40
N SER A 79 9.61 14.78 23.36
CA SER A 79 10.71 14.28 24.20
C SER A 79 11.62 13.31 23.44
N PRO A 80 12.91 13.16 23.84
CA PRO A 80 13.92 12.40 23.09
C PRO A 80 13.85 10.87 23.30
N MET A 81 14.31 10.14 22.27
CA MET A 81 14.02 8.73 21.89
C MET A 81 14.78 7.62 22.65
N THR A 82 14.26 6.37 22.58
CA THR A 82 15.01 5.11 22.84
C THR A 82 14.67 4.09 21.73
N PRO A 83 15.65 3.41 21.10
CA PRO A 83 15.38 2.45 20.00
C PRO A 83 14.67 1.17 20.47
N ALA A 84 13.76 0.61 19.68
CA ALA A 84 13.22 -0.74 19.91
C ALA A 84 14.10 -1.80 19.26
N THR A 85 14.18 -2.99 19.87
CA THR A 85 14.90 -4.15 19.37
C THR A 85 14.07 -4.90 18.34
N GLY A 86 14.49 -4.84 17.07
CA GLY A 86 14.02 -5.70 15.98
C GLY A 86 12.56 -5.54 15.57
N PRO A 87 12.23 -4.62 14.66
CA PRO A 87 10.93 -4.70 14.01
C PRO A 87 10.95 -5.86 13.00
N ASP A 88 10.12 -6.87 13.14
CA ASP A 88 9.99 -7.95 12.14
C ASP A 88 9.28 -7.46 10.84
N HIS A 89 8.90 -6.17 10.76
CA HIS A 89 7.78 -5.69 9.96
C HIS A 89 8.06 -4.28 9.39
N PHE A 90 8.54 -4.18 8.15
CA PHE A 90 8.84 -2.89 7.48
C PHE A 90 7.89 -2.60 6.34
N PHE A 91 7.48 -1.35 6.22
CA PHE A 91 6.75 -0.86 5.07
C PHE A 91 7.30 0.49 4.65
N TYR A 92 7.34 0.71 3.36
CA TYR A 92 7.78 1.95 2.74
C TYR A 92 6.59 2.61 2.08
N LEU A 93 6.39 3.90 2.34
CA LEU A 93 5.60 4.74 1.45
C LEU A 93 6.40 4.90 0.15
N VAL A 94 5.90 4.30 -0.93
CA VAL A 94 6.57 4.30 -2.23
C VAL A 94 6.04 5.36 -3.18
N ALA A 95 4.78 5.76 -3.01
CA ALA A 95 4.22 6.88 -3.74
C ALA A 95 3.03 7.51 -3.05
N GLU A 96 2.88 8.80 -3.31
CA GLU A 96 1.66 9.56 -3.07
C GLU A 96 1.09 10.01 -4.41
N VAL A 97 -0.20 9.80 -4.61
CA VAL A 97 -0.86 10.15 -5.86
C VAL A 97 -1.93 11.18 -5.59
N ALA A 98 -1.77 12.38 -6.16
CA ALA A 98 -2.76 13.43 -6.06
C ALA A 98 -4.08 13.01 -6.71
N SER A 99 -5.19 13.45 -6.13
CA SER A 99 -6.51 13.27 -6.73
C SER A 99 -6.66 14.00 -8.06
N PRO A 100 -7.49 13.50 -9.00
CA PRO A 100 -7.84 14.25 -10.20
C PRO A 100 -8.55 15.56 -9.84
N VAL A 101 -8.14 16.65 -10.50
CA VAL A 101 -8.75 17.98 -10.35
C VAL A 101 -9.35 18.42 -11.68
N ARG A 102 -10.57 18.97 -11.64
CA ARG A 102 -11.29 19.52 -12.80
C ARG A 102 -11.43 21.02 -12.73
N SER A 103 -11.91 21.59 -13.84
CA SER A 103 -12.27 23.00 -13.96
C SER A 103 -13.08 23.47 -12.76
N GLY A 104 -12.73 24.64 -12.22
CA GLY A 104 -13.39 25.17 -11.02
C GLY A 104 -12.87 24.56 -9.70
N ASN A 105 -11.69 23.93 -9.71
CA ASN A 105 -11.07 23.29 -8.55
C ASN A 105 -11.91 22.16 -7.93
N ARG A 106 -12.59 21.42 -8.81
CA ARG A 106 -13.37 20.25 -8.42
C ARG A 106 -12.44 19.06 -8.25
N VAL A 107 -12.24 18.63 -7.01
CA VAL A 107 -11.34 17.52 -6.65
C VAL A 107 -12.15 16.24 -6.49
N LEU A 108 -11.78 15.17 -7.21
CA LEU A 108 -12.41 13.86 -7.02
C LEU A 108 -11.77 13.12 -5.84
N SER A 109 -12.57 12.44 -5.04
CA SER A 109 -12.11 11.56 -3.97
C SER A 109 -11.81 10.17 -4.49
N ALA A 110 -10.66 9.58 -4.13
CA ALA A 110 -10.39 8.16 -4.36
C ALA A 110 -11.36 7.28 -3.53
N THR A 111 -11.96 6.28 -4.15
CA THR A 111 -13.02 5.47 -3.56
C THR A 111 -12.62 4.02 -3.35
N HIS A 112 -12.12 3.31 -4.34
CA HIS A 112 -11.83 1.88 -4.22
C HIS A 112 -10.55 1.57 -4.97
N VAL A 113 -9.83 0.55 -4.53
CA VAL A 113 -8.66 0.03 -5.23
C VAL A 113 -8.79 -1.48 -5.41
N SER A 114 -8.62 -1.96 -6.63
CA SER A 114 -8.50 -3.39 -6.93
C SER A 114 -7.13 -3.67 -7.56
N VAL A 115 -6.55 -4.82 -7.27
CA VAL A 115 -5.17 -5.17 -7.67
C VAL A 115 -5.18 -6.54 -8.33
N ASN A 116 -4.40 -6.69 -9.40
CA ASN A 116 -4.20 -7.96 -10.09
C ASN A 116 -2.78 -8.02 -10.66
N GLY A 117 -1.89 -8.73 -9.97
CA GLY A 117 -0.48 -8.82 -10.35
C GLY A 117 0.15 -7.43 -10.43
N ASN A 118 0.70 -7.09 -11.60
CA ASN A 118 1.40 -5.81 -11.80
C ASN A 118 0.47 -4.64 -12.16
N ARG A 119 -0.83 -4.76 -11.89
CA ARG A 119 -1.82 -3.70 -12.17
C ARG A 119 -2.64 -3.37 -10.94
N ALA A 120 -2.87 -2.07 -10.74
CA ALA A 120 -3.85 -1.57 -9.78
C ALA A 120 -4.87 -0.65 -10.48
N TYR A 121 -6.11 -0.71 -10.04
CA TYR A 121 -7.23 0.06 -10.58
C TYR A 121 -7.81 0.91 -9.46
N VAL A 122 -7.97 2.21 -9.69
CA VAL A 122 -8.48 3.13 -8.67
C VAL A 122 -9.69 3.87 -9.21
N THR A 123 -10.80 3.83 -8.47
CA THR A 123 -11.99 4.63 -8.81
C THR A 123 -12.03 5.92 -8.02
N TYR A 124 -12.65 6.92 -8.61
CA TYR A 124 -12.85 8.24 -8.01
C TYR A 124 -14.29 8.70 -8.20
N HIS A 125 -14.75 9.58 -7.30
CA HIS A 125 -16.02 10.30 -7.42
C HIS A 125 -15.92 11.74 -6.91
N TYR A 126 -16.84 12.64 -7.26
CA TYR A 126 -16.71 14.05 -6.85
C TYR A 126 -16.99 14.32 -5.37
N ASN A 127 -17.89 13.56 -4.73
CA ASN A 127 -18.50 13.91 -3.44
C ASN A 127 -19.02 15.35 -3.42
N GLU A 128 -20.27 15.51 -3.85
CA GLU A 128 -20.97 16.79 -3.78
C GLU A 128 -20.95 17.37 -2.36
N PRO A 129 -20.80 18.70 -2.19
CA PRO A 129 -20.99 19.33 -0.89
C PRO A 129 -22.39 19.05 -0.32
N ASP A 130 -22.48 18.79 0.98
CA ASP A 130 -23.75 18.55 1.66
C ASP A 130 -24.78 19.67 1.35
N GLY A 131 -25.94 19.28 0.84
CA GLY A 131 -27.04 20.20 0.51
C GLY A 131 -26.94 20.88 -0.86
N ALA A 132 -26.00 20.47 -1.73
CA ALA A 132 -25.96 20.94 -3.11
C ALA A 132 -27.28 20.63 -3.88
N ALA A 133 -27.69 21.53 -4.77
CA ALA A 133 -28.88 21.34 -5.59
C ALA A 133 -28.61 20.28 -6.67
N MET A 134 -29.47 19.26 -6.78
CA MET A 134 -29.28 18.19 -7.77
C MET A 134 -29.15 18.74 -9.20
N SER A 135 -27.96 18.61 -9.78
CA SER A 135 -27.65 18.97 -11.17
C SER A 135 -26.79 17.88 -11.80
N ALA A 136 -26.88 17.71 -13.12
CA ALA A 136 -26.01 16.81 -13.87
C ALA A 136 -24.52 17.14 -13.66
N ASP A 137 -24.23 18.43 -13.45
CA ASP A 137 -22.87 18.95 -13.24
C ASP A 137 -22.25 18.49 -11.91
N LEU A 138 -22.97 17.74 -11.08
CA LEU A 138 -22.49 17.29 -9.78
C LEU A 138 -22.07 15.81 -9.74
N TYR A 139 -22.21 15.08 -10.85
CA TYR A 139 -21.78 13.68 -10.94
C TYR A 139 -20.50 13.57 -11.78
N GLU A 140 -19.46 12.99 -11.22
CA GLU A 140 -18.25 12.70 -11.98
C GLU A 140 -17.46 11.53 -11.40
N GLY A 141 -17.08 10.61 -12.28
CA GLY A 141 -16.29 9.44 -11.95
C GLY A 141 -15.04 9.34 -12.81
N GLN A 142 -13.99 8.76 -12.25
CA GLN A 142 -12.78 8.41 -12.98
C GLN A 142 -12.28 7.03 -12.56
N ILE A 143 -11.64 6.32 -13.50
CA ILE A 143 -10.86 5.12 -13.26
C ILE A 143 -9.43 5.42 -13.67
N ASP A 144 -8.47 5.16 -12.80
CA ASP A 144 -7.04 5.12 -13.12
C ASP A 144 -6.55 3.67 -13.18
N VAL A 145 -5.69 3.35 -14.15
CA VAL A 145 -4.93 2.10 -14.21
C VAL A 145 -3.47 2.42 -13.92
N PHE A 146 -2.89 1.69 -12.97
CA PHE A 146 -1.50 1.81 -12.59
C PHE A 146 -0.68 0.61 -13.06
N ASP A 147 0.56 0.86 -13.48
CA ASP A 147 1.62 -0.15 -13.49
C ASP A 147 2.33 -0.12 -12.13
N ILE A 148 2.39 -1.29 -11.48
CA ILE A 148 3.07 -1.46 -10.18
C ILE A 148 4.17 -2.54 -10.28
N THR A 149 4.69 -2.79 -11.48
CA THR A 149 5.79 -3.74 -11.69
C THR A 149 7.03 -3.31 -10.91
N ASN A 150 7.37 -2.02 -10.96
CA ASN A 150 8.48 -1.47 -10.18
C ASN A 150 7.95 -0.87 -8.87
N PRO A 151 8.27 -1.46 -7.70
CA PRO A 151 7.76 -0.98 -6.41
C PRO A 151 8.22 0.42 -6.04
N ARG A 152 9.30 0.93 -6.66
CA ARG A 152 9.80 2.29 -6.41
C ARG A 152 9.19 3.32 -7.37
N VAL A 153 8.55 2.86 -8.44
CA VAL A 153 8.08 3.71 -9.54
C VAL A 153 6.69 3.27 -10.03
N PRO A 154 5.64 3.30 -9.18
CA PRO A 154 4.28 3.03 -9.63
C PRO A 154 3.77 4.16 -10.54
N GLU A 155 3.34 3.83 -11.76
CA GLU A 155 2.95 4.81 -12.79
C GLU A 155 1.47 4.74 -13.12
N ILE A 156 0.82 5.87 -13.41
CA ILE A 156 -0.52 5.87 -14.00
C ILE A 156 -0.37 5.66 -15.51
N LEU A 157 -0.87 4.54 -16.01
CA LEU A 157 -0.84 4.22 -17.44
C LEU A 157 -1.91 4.99 -18.19
N LYS A 158 -3.13 5.00 -17.66
CA LYS A 158 -4.31 5.61 -18.29
C LYS A 158 -5.30 6.08 -17.24
N SER A 159 -6.08 7.08 -17.62
CA SER A 159 -7.28 7.45 -16.89
C SER A 159 -8.49 7.50 -17.82
N ALA A 160 -9.66 7.14 -17.31
CA ALA A 160 -10.92 7.20 -18.04
C ALA A 160 -12.02 7.81 -17.19
N SER A 161 -12.66 8.85 -17.69
CA SER A 161 -13.60 9.66 -16.92
C SER A 161 -15.01 9.71 -17.52
N SER A 162 -15.98 10.00 -16.65
CA SER A 162 -17.39 10.19 -16.99
C SER A 162 -17.95 11.36 -16.21
N SER A 163 -18.68 12.26 -16.87
CA SER A 163 -19.41 13.37 -16.24
C SER A 163 -20.86 13.02 -15.87
N ARG A 164 -21.18 11.73 -15.73
CA ARG A 164 -22.56 11.25 -15.51
C ARG A 164 -22.73 10.45 -14.23
N ALA A 165 -21.67 9.81 -13.73
CA ALA A 165 -21.78 8.89 -12.62
C ALA A 165 -20.58 8.99 -11.67
N ASP A 166 -20.87 8.96 -10.38
CA ASP A 166 -19.88 8.83 -9.31
C ASP A 166 -19.54 7.35 -9.10
N PHE A 167 -18.26 6.97 -9.27
CA PHE A 167 -17.82 5.58 -9.07
C PHE A 167 -17.46 5.34 -7.60
N ASN A 168 -18.35 4.68 -6.86
CA ASN A 168 -18.25 4.53 -5.39
C ASN A 168 -17.49 3.27 -4.98
N THR A 169 -17.55 2.23 -5.79
CA THR A 169 -16.91 0.94 -5.54
C THR A 169 -16.61 0.21 -6.84
N MET A 170 -15.73 -0.78 -6.80
CA MET A 170 -15.47 -1.65 -7.94
C MET A 170 -15.29 -3.10 -7.52
N PHE A 171 -15.35 -4.00 -8.51
CA PHE A 171 -14.85 -5.35 -8.39
C PHE A 171 -14.19 -5.75 -9.72
N LEU A 172 -12.92 -6.13 -9.66
CA LEU A 172 -12.22 -6.67 -10.82
C LEU A 172 -12.54 -8.17 -10.94
N ASP A 173 -13.14 -8.57 -12.05
CA ASP A 173 -13.52 -9.96 -12.25
C ASP A 173 -12.31 -10.88 -12.25
N TYR A 174 -12.40 -12.04 -11.60
CA TYR A 174 -11.32 -13.03 -11.59
C TYR A 174 -11.26 -13.82 -12.90
N GLU A 175 -12.35 -13.85 -13.70
CA GLU A 175 -12.40 -14.52 -15.00
C GLU A 175 -11.88 -13.64 -16.15
N THR A 176 -11.24 -14.29 -17.11
CA THR A 176 -10.84 -13.69 -18.39
C THR A 176 -11.42 -14.45 -19.57
N THR A 177 -11.77 -13.72 -20.63
CA THR A 177 -12.16 -14.30 -21.93
C THR A 177 -11.20 -13.81 -23.00
N GLY A 178 -10.23 -14.65 -23.37
CA GLY A 178 -9.11 -14.22 -24.22
C GLY A 178 -8.30 -13.13 -23.52
N SER A 179 -8.13 -11.97 -24.17
CA SER A 179 -7.45 -10.80 -23.60
C SER A 179 -8.36 -9.91 -22.74
N GLN A 180 -9.65 -10.25 -22.61
CA GLN A 180 -10.63 -9.39 -21.96
C GLN A 180 -10.87 -9.79 -20.51
N ARG A 181 -10.93 -8.79 -19.64
CA ARG A 181 -11.37 -8.91 -18.24
C ARG A 181 -12.46 -7.89 -17.97
N ARG A 182 -13.48 -8.28 -17.21
CA ARG A 182 -14.55 -7.36 -16.80
C ARG A 182 -14.12 -6.59 -15.55
N LEU A 183 -14.29 -5.28 -15.57
CA LEU A 183 -14.24 -4.43 -14.39
C LEU A 183 -15.67 -3.96 -14.10
N TRP A 184 -16.18 -4.33 -12.93
CA TRP A 184 -17.52 -3.96 -12.49
C TRP A 184 -17.43 -2.71 -11.60
N LEU A 185 -18.29 -1.73 -11.83
CA LEU A 185 -18.35 -0.49 -11.06
C LEU A 185 -19.72 -0.37 -10.40
N GLY A 186 -19.73 -0.13 -9.09
CA GLY A 186 -20.93 0.31 -8.37
C GLY A 186 -20.92 1.83 -8.29
N ALA A 187 -22.01 2.45 -8.73
CA ALA A 187 -22.04 3.89 -8.94
C ALA A 187 -23.34 4.55 -8.46
N THR A 188 -23.28 5.88 -8.41
CA THR A 188 -24.44 6.76 -8.42
C THR A 188 -24.53 7.41 -9.80
N ASP A 189 -25.55 7.06 -10.60
CA ASP A 189 -25.79 7.59 -11.94
C ASP A 189 -26.80 8.75 -11.92
N TYR A 190 -26.46 9.82 -12.63
CA TYR A 190 -27.36 10.92 -12.90
C TYR A 190 -28.55 10.48 -13.77
N GLY A 191 -29.71 10.37 -13.13
CA GLY A 191 -31.00 10.10 -13.76
C GLY A 191 -31.66 8.81 -13.27
N VAL A 192 -30.87 7.83 -12.82
CA VAL A 192 -31.43 6.54 -12.34
C VAL A 192 -31.03 6.16 -10.91
N GLY A 193 -30.08 6.88 -10.29
CA GLY A 193 -29.62 6.57 -8.94
C GLY A 193 -28.62 5.41 -8.94
N GLY A 194 -28.88 4.37 -8.15
CA GLY A 194 -27.98 3.22 -8.03
C GLY A 194 -27.86 2.46 -9.34
N ALA A 195 -26.62 2.26 -9.80
CA ALA A 195 -26.33 1.52 -11.01
C ALA A 195 -25.06 0.68 -10.87
N VAL A 196 -25.03 -0.42 -11.61
CA VAL A 196 -23.84 -1.21 -11.87
C VAL A 196 -23.41 -0.98 -13.32
N PHE A 197 -22.13 -0.74 -13.54
CA PHE A 197 -21.54 -0.62 -14.87
C PHE A 197 -20.53 -1.72 -15.13
N GLN A 198 -20.48 -2.18 -16.38
CA GLN A 198 -19.44 -3.08 -16.88
C GLN A 198 -18.49 -2.31 -17.79
N LEU A 199 -17.19 -2.38 -17.50
CA LEU A 199 -16.10 -2.04 -18.42
C LEU A 199 -15.39 -3.32 -18.86
N ASN A 200 -15.11 -3.48 -20.16
CA ASN A 200 -14.26 -4.55 -20.65
C ASN A 200 -12.83 -4.03 -20.82
N LEU A 201 -11.93 -4.45 -19.94
CA LEU A 201 -10.49 -4.23 -20.09
C LEU A 201 -9.95 -5.10 -21.22
N VAL A 202 -8.86 -4.68 -21.85
CA VAL A 202 -8.14 -5.44 -22.88
C VAL A 202 -6.67 -5.49 -22.49
N ASN A 203 -6.12 -6.69 -22.30
CA ASN A 203 -4.77 -6.90 -21.79
C ASN A 203 -4.54 -6.17 -20.45
N GLU A 204 -5.50 -6.29 -19.53
CA GLU A 204 -5.48 -5.64 -18.20
C GLU A 204 -5.48 -4.09 -18.24
N ASP A 205 -5.82 -3.48 -19.39
CA ASP A 205 -5.77 -2.03 -19.57
C ASP A 205 -7.08 -1.46 -20.13
N ILE A 206 -7.30 -0.15 -19.99
CA ILE A 206 -8.45 0.57 -20.53
C ILE A 206 -8.29 0.74 -22.06
N PRO A 207 -9.25 0.30 -22.88
CA PRO A 207 -9.23 0.53 -24.32
C PRO A 207 -9.37 2.02 -24.67
N ALA A 208 -8.77 2.47 -25.77
CA ALA A 208 -8.85 3.87 -26.20
C ALA A 208 -10.28 4.35 -26.50
N THR A 209 -11.18 3.44 -26.88
CA THR A 209 -12.61 3.70 -27.11
C THR A 209 -13.47 2.98 -26.07
N ALA A 210 -13.14 3.16 -24.79
CA ALA A 210 -13.85 2.51 -23.70
C ALA A 210 -15.29 3.03 -23.54
N SER A 211 -16.21 2.11 -23.27
CA SER A 211 -17.56 2.42 -22.85
C SER A 211 -18.00 1.54 -21.69
N LEU A 212 -18.92 2.09 -20.89
CA LEU A 212 -19.58 1.41 -19.78
C LEU A 212 -20.96 0.95 -20.20
N ILE A 213 -21.29 -0.31 -19.93
CA ILE A 213 -22.64 -0.86 -20.13
C ILE A 213 -23.37 -0.81 -18.79
N ARG A 214 -24.51 -0.11 -18.74
CA ARG A 214 -25.27 0.08 -17.50
C ARG A 214 -26.30 -1.02 -17.21
N THR A 215 -26.46 -1.31 -15.93
CA THR A 215 -27.59 -2.04 -15.35
C THR A 215 -28.11 -1.31 -14.11
N LYS A 216 -29.43 -1.09 -14.02
CA LYS A 216 -30.04 -0.37 -12.89
C LYS A 216 -30.28 -1.29 -11.69
N THR A 217 -30.14 -0.76 -10.48
CA THR A 217 -30.54 -1.46 -9.24
C THR A 217 -31.86 -0.90 -8.71
N PRO A 218 -32.95 -1.70 -8.59
CA PRO A 218 -34.23 -1.24 -8.03
C PRO A 218 -34.45 -1.66 -6.57
N PRO A 219 -35.02 -0.82 -5.69
CA PRO A 219 -34.79 0.61 -5.54
C PRO A 219 -33.40 0.88 -4.95
N GLY A 220 -32.82 2.05 -5.17
CA GLY A 220 -31.54 2.39 -4.55
C GLY A 220 -30.96 3.67 -5.13
N LYS A 221 -30.47 4.57 -4.28
CA LYS A 221 -29.87 5.83 -4.76
C LYS A 221 -28.43 5.67 -5.20
N SER A 222 -27.71 4.69 -4.68
CA SER A 222 -26.27 4.54 -4.87
C SER A 222 -25.86 3.10 -4.55
N VAL A 223 -25.05 2.49 -5.43
CA VAL A 223 -24.42 1.20 -5.18
C VAL A 223 -23.07 1.44 -4.49
N ASN A 224 -22.89 0.91 -3.29
CA ASN A 224 -21.69 1.14 -2.45
C ASN A 224 -20.93 -0.13 -2.10
N GLY A 225 -21.52 -1.30 -2.33
CA GLY A 225 -20.88 -2.62 -2.16
C GLY A 225 -21.11 -3.45 -3.41
N LEU A 226 -20.06 -4.13 -3.85
CA LEU A 226 -20.05 -4.94 -5.06
C LEU A 226 -19.10 -6.11 -4.89
N VAL A 227 -19.56 -7.33 -5.17
CA VAL A 227 -18.71 -8.53 -5.08
C VAL A 227 -19.15 -9.59 -6.09
N ARG A 228 -18.20 -10.26 -6.73
CA ARG A 228 -18.44 -11.40 -7.64
C ARG A 228 -18.22 -12.71 -6.89
N SER A 229 -19.13 -13.67 -7.07
CA SER A 229 -18.92 -15.07 -6.69
C SER A 229 -19.79 -16.01 -7.53
N ALA A 230 -19.23 -17.16 -7.93
CA ALA A 230 -19.85 -18.17 -8.79
C ALA A 230 -20.31 -17.64 -10.14
N ASP A 231 -21.61 -17.44 -10.39
CA ASP A 231 -22.17 -16.81 -11.60
C ASP A 231 -22.85 -15.46 -11.33
N TRP A 232 -22.79 -14.98 -10.09
CA TRP A 232 -23.48 -13.77 -9.66
C TRP A 232 -22.51 -12.65 -9.31
N LEU A 233 -22.92 -11.44 -9.68
CA LEU A 233 -22.42 -10.19 -9.17
C LEU A 233 -23.45 -9.68 -8.16
N TYR A 234 -23.06 -9.53 -6.91
CA TYR A 234 -23.93 -9.03 -5.84
C TYR A 234 -23.67 -7.54 -5.63
N ALA A 235 -24.74 -6.74 -5.68
CA ALA A 235 -24.68 -5.30 -5.48
C ALA A 235 -25.55 -4.89 -4.28
N THR A 236 -25.00 -4.09 -3.37
CA THR A 236 -25.79 -3.47 -2.28
C THR A 236 -26.07 -2.02 -2.61
N ALA A 237 -27.34 -1.63 -2.56
CA ALA A 237 -27.74 -0.25 -2.78
C ALA A 237 -28.79 0.21 -1.75
N GLY A 238 -28.74 1.49 -1.41
CA GLY A 238 -29.85 2.17 -0.74
C GLY A 238 -29.76 2.33 0.79
N ARG A 239 -29.93 3.58 1.24
CA ARG A 239 -30.13 3.95 2.66
C ARG A 239 -31.61 3.82 3.05
N THR A 240 -32.48 4.58 2.39
CA THR A 240 -33.92 4.65 2.72
C THR A 240 -34.78 3.59 2.03
N ALA A 241 -34.32 3.09 0.89
CA ALA A 241 -34.96 2.03 0.11
C ALA A 241 -33.87 1.35 -0.73
N GLY A 242 -33.84 0.03 -0.70
CA GLY A 242 -32.95 -0.81 -1.48
C GLY A 242 -32.74 -2.17 -0.85
N GLY A 243 -31.50 -2.65 -0.79
CA GLY A 243 -31.19 -3.99 -0.32
C GLY A 243 -29.99 -4.57 -1.05
N VAL A 244 -30.05 -5.87 -1.34
CA VAL A 244 -29.04 -6.57 -2.14
C VAL A 244 -29.65 -7.24 -3.37
N PHE A 245 -28.93 -7.15 -4.49
CA PHE A 245 -29.33 -7.62 -5.81
C PHE A 245 -28.33 -8.64 -6.31
N ALA A 246 -28.79 -9.83 -6.70
CA ALA A 246 -27.97 -10.85 -7.34
C ALA A 246 -28.14 -10.75 -8.86
N LEU A 247 -27.11 -10.29 -9.57
CA LEU A 247 -27.10 -10.10 -11.01
C LEU A 247 -26.32 -11.22 -11.70
N ASN A 248 -26.92 -11.90 -12.66
CA ASN A 248 -26.30 -13.02 -13.37
C ASN A 248 -25.33 -12.52 -14.46
N VAL A 249 -24.03 -12.74 -14.28
CA VAL A 249 -23.01 -12.21 -15.22
C VAL A 249 -22.99 -12.94 -16.57
N ASN A 250 -23.59 -14.13 -16.64
CA ASN A 250 -23.69 -14.93 -17.85
C ASN A 250 -25.01 -14.70 -18.60
N ASN A 251 -25.93 -13.93 -18.01
CA ASN A 251 -27.23 -13.60 -18.59
C ASN A 251 -27.45 -12.07 -18.62
N ASN A 252 -26.48 -11.33 -19.16
CA ASN A 252 -26.56 -9.88 -19.36
C ASN A 252 -26.99 -9.09 -18.08
N LEU A 253 -26.46 -9.50 -16.92
CA LEU A 253 -26.80 -8.92 -15.62
C LEU A 253 -28.32 -8.91 -15.31
N ALA A 254 -29.05 -9.91 -15.78
CA ALA A 254 -30.41 -10.16 -15.32
C ALA A 254 -30.40 -10.29 -13.79
N ILE A 255 -31.35 -9.64 -13.11
CA ILE A 255 -31.51 -9.76 -11.67
C ILE A 255 -32.24 -11.07 -11.40
N ASP A 256 -31.52 -12.05 -10.83
CA ASP A 256 -32.09 -13.35 -10.45
C ASP A 256 -32.82 -13.24 -9.11
N THR A 257 -32.25 -12.51 -8.15
CA THR A 257 -32.79 -12.38 -6.78
C THR A 257 -32.67 -10.96 -6.25
N VAL A 258 -33.69 -10.53 -5.49
CA VAL A 258 -33.72 -9.26 -4.74
C VAL A 258 -34.11 -9.54 -3.30
N HIS A 259 -33.32 -9.02 -2.36
CA HIS A 259 -33.70 -8.96 -0.94
C HIS A 259 -33.76 -7.50 -0.52
N GLU A 260 -34.97 -6.98 -0.29
CA GLU A 260 -35.16 -5.56 0.02
C GLU A 260 -35.04 -5.28 1.53
N PHE A 261 -34.21 -4.30 1.88
CA PHE A 261 -34.08 -3.74 3.22
C PHE A 261 -33.35 -2.39 3.18
N THR A 262 -33.51 -1.60 4.24
CA THR A 262 -32.83 -0.30 4.38
C THR A 262 -31.38 -0.48 4.85
N ASN A 263 -30.55 0.54 4.62
CA ASN A 263 -29.16 0.61 5.08
C ASN A 263 -28.26 -0.53 4.57
N ALA A 264 -28.49 -1.03 3.35
CA ALA A 264 -27.56 -1.95 2.70
C ALA A 264 -26.25 -1.21 2.38
N LYS A 265 -25.16 -1.62 3.03
CA LYS A 265 -23.92 -0.83 3.07
C LYS A 265 -22.81 -1.39 2.21
N TYR A 266 -22.49 -2.66 2.40
CA TYR A 266 -21.35 -3.32 1.78
C TYR A 266 -21.62 -4.81 1.59
N ALA A 267 -20.88 -5.45 0.68
CA ALA A 267 -20.92 -6.88 0.45
C ALA A 267 -19.52 -7.45 0.22
N ALA A 268 -19.33 -8.70 0.64
CA ALA A 268 -18.14 -9.51 0.42
C ALA A 268 -18.54 -10.99 0.25
N ALA A 269 -17.60 -11.83 -0.18
CA ALA A 269 -17.83 -13.26 -0.34
C ALA A 269 -16.70 -14.06 0.32
N SER A 270 -17.01 -15.24 0.85
CA SER A 270 -16.01 -16.15 1.43
C SER A 270 -15.25 -16.97 0.40
N GLY A 271 -15.62 -16.88 -0.88
CA GLY A 271 -15.07 -17.68 -1.96
C GLY A 271 -15.78 -17.41 -3.28
N ASN A 272 -15.29 -18.03 -4.35
CA ASN A 272 -15.72 -17.78 -5.73
C ASN A 272 -16.62 -18.89 -6.30
N ASP A 273 -16.94 -19.92 -5.52
CA ASP A 273 -17.69 -21.09 -5.98
C ASP A 273 -19.14 -21.10 -5.46
N PRO A 274 -20.09 -21.75 -6.15
CA PRO A 274 -21.40 -22.05 -5.58
C PRO A 274 -21.29 -22.74 -4.22
N GLY A 275 -22.16 -22.37 -3.27
CA GLY A 275 -22.10 -22.85 -1.88
C GLY A 275 -21.16 -22.03 -0.97
N SER A 276 -20.34 -21.12 -1.54
CA SER A 276 -19.67 -20.08 -0.76
C SER A 276 -20.69 -19.17 -0.05
N LYS A 277 -20.22 -18.32 0.86
CA LYS A 277 -21.08 -17.37 1.57
C LYS A 277 -20.98 -15.99 0.94
N HIS A 278 -22.11 -15.40 0.64
CA HIS A 278 -22.25 -13.98 0.36
C HIS A 278 -22.65 -13.25 1.63
N VAL A 279 -21.82 -12.32 2.07
CA VAL A 279 -21.94 -11.62 3.35
C VAL A 279 -22.33 -10.17 3.09
N VAL A 280 -23.41 -9.72 3.71
CA VAL A 280 -23.95 -8.37 3.53
C VAL A 280 -23.94 -7.62 4.86
N LEU A 281 -23.40 -6.42 4.83
CA LEU A 281 -23.49 -5.47 5.94
C LEU A 281 -24.75 -4.61 5.79
N LYS A 282 -25.62 -4.68 6.80
CA LYS A 282 -26.68 -3.70 7.03
C LYS A 282 -26.25 -2.77 8.17
N SER A 283 -26.08 -1.48 7.88
CA SER A 283 -25.53 -0.50 8.85
C SER A 283 -26.62 0.23 9.66
N GLY A 284 -26.18 1.10 10.58
CA GLY A 284 -27.02 1.96 11.41
C GLY A 284 -26.90 1.66 12.90
N ASP A 285 -27.86 2.13 13.70
CA ASP A 285 -27.86 1.93 15.17
C ASP A 285 -28.04 0.47 15.59
N ASN A 286 -28.71 -0.31 14.75
CA ASN A 286 -28.90 -1.76 14.92
C ASN A 286 -28.32 -2.45 13.69
N ALA A 287 -27.00 -2.40 13.55
CA ALA A 287 -26.30 -3.01 12.43
C ALA A 287 -26.31 -4.54 12.55
N GLU A 288 -26.38 -5.21 11.41
CA GLU A 288 -26.51 -6.65 11.28
C GLU A 288 -25.61 -7.17 10.15
N ILE A 289 -25.13 -8.40 10.31
CA ILE A 289 -24.57 -9.19 9.22
C ILE A 289 -25.63 -10.17 8.74
N LEU A 290 -25.87 -10.19 7.43
CA LEU A 290 -26.71 -11.17 6.76
C LEU A 290 -25.81 -12.08 5.93
N VAL A 291 -25.95 -13.39 6.10
CA VAL A 291 -25.13 -14.40 5.44
C VAL A 291 -26.02 -15.21 4.52
N TYR A 292 -25.78 -15.13 3.22
CA TYR A 292 -26.50 -15.88 2.20
C TYR A 292 -25.60 -16.96 1.60
N GLU A 293 -26.19 -18.05 1.12
CA GLU A 293 -25.51 -19.01 0.26
C GLU A 293 -25.37 -18.44 -1.15
N VAL A 294 -24.18 -18.53 -1.73
CA VAL A 294 -23.94 -18.22 -3.14
C VAL A 294 -24.58 -19.30 -3.98
N GLY A 295 -25.57 -18.93 -4.77
CA GLY A 295 -26.32 -19.86 -5.60
C GLY A 295 -27.56 -19.20 -6.20
N PRO A 296 -28.28 -19.90 -7.09
CA PRO A 296 -29.42 -19.33 -7.81
C PRO A 296 -30.59 -18.98 -6.89
N VAL A 297 -30.70 -19.65 -5.74
CA VAL A 297 -31.76 -19.41 -4.75
C VAL A 297 -31.38 -18.27 -3.79
N HIS A 298 -30.08 -18.02 -3.60
CA HIS A 298 -29.53 -17.01 -2.68
C HIS A 298 -30.15 -17.09 -1.28
N THR A 299 -30.13 -18.28 -0.69
CA THR A 299 -30.77 -18.62 0.59
C THR A 299 -30.12 -17.89 1.76
N LEU A 300 -30.91 -17.27 2.64
CA LEU A 300 -30.41 -16.72 3.91
C LEU A 300 -30.03 -17.85 4.87
N LEU A 301 -28.75 -17.94 5.22
CA LEU A 301 -28.19 -18.94 6.13
C LEU A 301 -28.17 -18.47 7.58
N ASN A 302 -27.86 -17.18 7.81
CA ASN A 302 -27.71 -16.63 9.15
C ASN A 302 -27.92 -15.11 9.14
N THR A 303 -28.39 -14.57 10.27
CA THR A 303 -28.41 -13.14 10.56
C THR A 303 -28.05 -12.92 12.02
N PHE A 304 -27.15 -11.99 12.30
CA PHE A 304 -26.80 -11.65 13.68
C PHE A 304 -26.49 -10.15 13.86
N PRO A 305 -26.83 -9.57 15.03
CA PRO A 305 -26.56 -8.17 15.34
C PRO A 305 -25.08 -7.96 15.69
N ILE A 306 -24.54 -6.80 15.33
CA ILE A 306 -23.13 -6.44 15.59
C ILE A 306 -22.98 -5.14 16.41
N GLY A 307 -24.10 -4.54 16.82
CA GLY A 307 -24.16 -3.26 17.55
C GLY A 307 -24.43 -2.09 16.61
N SER A 308 -24.01 -0.88 17.00
CA SER A 308 -24.16 0.32 16.17
C SER A 308 -22.92 0.60 15.33
N ILE A 309 -23.12 1.21 14.17
CA ILE A 309 -22.05 1.76 13.33
C ILE A 309 -22.31 3.25 13.16
N GLN A 310 -21.38 4.07 13.67
CA GLN A 310 -21.46 5.53 13.62
C GLN A 310 -20.14 6.15 13.14
N PRO A 311 -20.16 7.21 12.33
CA PRO A 311 -21.37 7.90 11.83
C PRO A 311 -22.08 7.10 10.73
N GLU A 312 -23.41 7.21 10.64
CA GLU A 312 -24.23 6.45 9.67
C GLU A 312 -23.82 6.70 8.20
N ASN A 313 -23.35 7.91 7.89
CA ASN A 313 -22.87 8.31 6.57
C ASN A 313 -21.38 7.99 6.32
N GLY A 314 -20.67 7.35 7.26
CA GLY A 314 -19.30 6.84 7.05
C GLY A 314 -19.24 5.71 6.03
N LYS A 315 -18.05 5.23 5.63
CA LYS A 315 -17.96 4.21 4.56
C LYS A 315 -18.26 2.78 5.01
N SER A 316 -17.71 2.38 6.16
CA SER A 316 -17.94 1.08 6.82
C SER A 316 -17.87 -0.14 5.89
N GLY A 317 -16.66 -0.49 5.46
CA GLY A 317 -16.38 -1.70 4.67
C GLY A 317 -16.41 -2.99 5.49
N ILE A 318 -16.48 -4.12 4.78
CA ILE A 318 -16.25 -5.46 5.34
C ILE A 318 -15.20 -6.23 4.52
N PHE A 319 -14.50 -7.14 5.17
CA PHE A 319 -13.59 -8.10 4.54
C PHE A 319 -13.89 -9.50 5.06
N VAL A 320 -13.84 -10.52 4.20
CA VAL A 320 -14.11 -11.91 4.58
C VAL A 320 -12.87 -12.75 4.28
N LYS A 321 -12.37 -13.45 5.29
CA LYS A 321 -11.34 -14.49 5.17
C LYS A 321 -11.89 -15.75 5.83
N ASP A 322 -11.91 -16.85 5.10
CA ASP A 322 -12.44 -18.12 5.56
C ASP A 322 -13.89 -18.01 6.09
N ASN A 323 -14.11 -18.33 7.38
CA ASN A 323 -15.40 -18.27 8.04
C ASN A 323 -15.60 -16.99 8.89
N THR A 324 -14.75 -15.98 8.72
CA THR A 324 -14.73 -14.78 9.56
C THR A 324 -14.99 -13.54 8.72
N VAL A 325 -15.90 -12.69 9.18
CA VAL A 325 -16.12 -11.35 8.62
C VAL A 325 -15.54 -10.29 9.52
N TRP A 326 -14.70 -9.42 8.95
CA TRP A 326 -14.15 -8.22 9.57
C TRP A 326 -15.01 -7.03 9.18
N VAL A 327 -15.42 -6.23 10.15
CA VAL A 327 -16.38 -5.13 9.98
C VAL A 327 -15.81 -3.85 10.55
N SER A 328 -15.72 -2.83 9.70
CA SER A 328 -15.34 -1.47 10.09
C SER A 328 -16.51 -0.76 10.77
N MET A 329 -16.45 -0.60 12.09
CA MET A 329 -17.57 -0.16 12.94
C MET A 329 -17.60 1.37 13.18
N GLY A 330 -16.84 2.16 12.41
CA GLY A 330 -16.73 3.61 12.60
C GLY A 330 -16.04 3.95 13.93
N HIS A 331 -16.69 4.78 14.77
CA HIS A 331 -16.21 5.12 16.12
C HIS A 331 -16.09 3.93 17.07
N ASN A 332 -16.72 2.79 16.73
CA ASN A 332 -16.67 1.58 17.53
C ASN A 332 -15.51 0.64 17.15
N GLY A 333 -14.53 1.14 16.37
CA GLY A 333 -13.32 0.41 16.03
C GLY A 333 -13.52 -0.64 14.93
N LEU A 334 -12.76 -1.73 15.02
CA LEU A 334 -12.85 -2.89 14.13
C LEU A 334 -13.36 -4.10 14.91
N LYS A 335 -14.21 -4.93 14.30
CA LYS A 335 -14.64 -6.21 14.89
C LYS A 335 -14.64 -7.33 13.86
N ALA A 336 -14.27 -8.54 14.27
CA ALA A 336 -14.34 -9.74 13.47
C ALA A 336 -15.34 -10.74 14.08
N PHE A 337 -16.19 -11.34 13.27
CA PHE A 337 -17.23 -12.27 13.73
C PHE A 337 -17.20 -13.58 12.95
N ASP A 338 -17.49 -14.69 13.62
CA ASP A 338 -17.70 -15.97 12.97
C ASP A 338 -19.05 -15.99 12.24
N LEU A 339 -19.03 -16.34 10.95
CA LEU A 339 -20.20 -16.26 10.07
C LEU A 339 -21.31 -17.27 10.42
N ASN A 340 -20.99 -18.37 11.09
CA ASN A 340 -21.98 -19.40 11.46
C ASN A 340 -22.67 -19.08 12.78
N THR A 341 -21.93 -18.55 13.73
CA THR A 341 -22.38 -18.39 15.13
C THR A 341 -22.66 -16.95 15.52
N GLY A 342 -22.10 -15.98 14.79
CA GLY A 342 -22.14 -14.56 15.15
C GLY A 342 -21.25 -14.21 16.35
N ALA A 343 -20.40 -15.14 16.81
CA ALA A 343 -19.50 -14.89 17.92
C ALA A 343 -18.41 -13.89 17.52
N LEU A 344 -18.06 -12.97 18.44
CA LEU A 344 -16.90 -12.09 18.28
C LEU A 344 -15.63 -12.94 18.31
N VAL A 345 -14.74 -12.72 17.35
CA VAL A 345 -13.45 -13.42 17.20
C VAL A 345 -12.30 -12.48 17.51
N HIS A 346 -12.33 -11.27 16.93
CA HIS A 346 -11.31 -10.25 17.16
C HIS A 346 -11.91 -8.84 17.28
N SER A 347 -11.18 -7.94 17.94
CA SER A 347 -11.52 -6.52 18.02
C SER A 347 -10.29 -5.61 17.96
N LEU A 348 -10.47 -4.42 17.41
CA LEU A 348 -9.67 -3.25 17.74
C LEU A 348 -10.60 -2.29 18.47
N SER A 349 -10.42 -2.20 19.78
CA SER A 349 -11.28 -1.43 20.67
C SER A 349 -11.00 0.07 20.56
N PRO A 350 -12.03 0.94 20.61
CA PRO A 350 -11.83 2.40 20.54
C PRO A 350 -10.88 2.96 21.59
N SER A 351 -10.78 2.33 22.77
CA SER A 351 -9.84 2.73 23.82
C SER A 351 -8.37 2.58 23.45
N ASN A 352 -8.06 1.81 22.41
CA ASN A 352 -6.72 1.62 21.87
C ASN A 352 -6.48 2.50 20.62
N MET A 353 -7.44 3.35 20.25
CA MET A 353 -7.41 4.20 19.07
C MET A 353 -7.45 5.67 19.48
N SER A 354 -7.02 6.56 18.58
CA SER A 354 -7.19 8.00 18.80
C SER A 354 -8.66 8.42 18.71
N ASP A 355 -9.06 9.46 19.45
CA ASP A 355 -10.44 9.98 19.44
C ASP A 355 -10.90 10.47 18.05
N GLU A 356 -9.96 10.82 17.17
CA GLU A 356 -10.21 11.25 15.79
C GLU A 356 -10.45 10.06 14.84
N SER A 357 -10.28 8.83 15.31
CA SER A 357 -10.38 7.64 14.47
C SER A 357 -11.83 7.29 14.11
N ILE A 358 -12.04 7.07 12.81
CA ILE A 358 -13.30 6.55 12.27
C ILE A 358 -12.94 5.36 11.37
N THR A 359 -13.21 4.15 11.85
CA THR A 359 -12.87 2.92 11.12
C THR A 359 -13.74 2.78 9.88
N ASN A 360 -13.15 3.00 8.71
CA ASN A 360 -13.83 3.04 7.41
C ASN A 360 -13.60 1.81 6.55
N GLY A 361 -12.42 1.18 6.68
CA GLY A 361 -12.04 0.03 5.86
C GLY A 361 -11.06 -0.90 6.56
N VAL A 362 -11.00 -2.13 6.08
CA VAL A 362 -10.12 -3.19 6.59
C VAL A 362 -9.64 -4.05 5.44
N ALA A 363 -8.37 -4.45 5.47
CA ALA A 363 -7.77 -5.43 4.60
C ALA A 363 -6.82 -6.33 5.40
N LEU A 364 -6.58 -7.55 4.93
CA LEU A 364 -5.69 -8.51 5.58
C LEU A 364 -4.78 -9.15 4.55
N ASP A 365 -3.58 -9.52 4.98
CA ASP A 365 -2.78 -10.56 4.34
C ASP A 365 -2.64 -11.77 5.29
N ASP A 366 -1.56 -12.54 5.19
CA ASP A 366 -1.29 -13.67 6.08
C ASP A 366 -0.66 -13.25 7.42
N ASP A 367 -0.09 -12.05 7.48
CA ASP A 367 0.70 -11.59 8.61
C ASP A 367 -0.01 -10.51 9.43
N TYR A 368 -0.82 -9.65 8.79
CA TYR A 368 -1.38 -8.46 9.43
C TYR A 368 -2.84 -8.15 9.09
N VAL A 369 -3.39 -7.31 9.95
CA VAL A 369 -4.65 -6.60 9.76
C VAL A 369 -4.34 -5.13 9.52
N TYR A 370 -4.77 -4.62 8.38
CA TYR A 370 -4.59 -3.23 7.97
C TYR A 370 -5.90 -2.46 8.11
N VAL A 371 -5.90 -1.38 8.89
CA VAL A 371 -7.13 -0.67 9.27
C VAL A 371 -7.08 0.78 8.84
N ALA A 372 -8.05 1.20 8.01
CA ALA A 372 -8.22 2.60 7.60
C ALA A 372 -9.10 3.34 8.61
N ASN A 373 -8.49 4.18 9.45
CA ASN A 373 -9.12 4.83 10.60
C ASN A 373 -9.45 6.32 10.38
N GLY A 374 -9.82 6.70 9.16
CA GLY A 374 -10.22 8.08 8.86
C GLY A 374 -9.08 9.05 9.19
N SER A 375 -9.38 10.15 9.90
CA SER A 375 -8.37 11.13 10.32
C SER A 375 -7.29 10.57 11.25
N GLY A 376 -7.54 9.41 11.89
CA GLY A 376 -6.55 8.66 12.65
C GLY A 376 -5.44 8.03 11.79
N GLY A 377 -5.56 8.03 10.47
CA GLY A 377 -4.60 7.42 9.55
C GLY A 377 -4.79 5.92 9.38
N MET A 378 -3.72 5.21 9.02
CA MET A 378 -3.72 3.75 8.88
C MET A 378 -3.09 3.09 10.10
N TYR A 379 -3.73 2.05 10.63
CA TYR A 379 -3.17 1.23 11.70
C TYR A 379 -2.70 -0.11 11.12
N LEU A 380 -1.50 -0.52 11.50
CA LEU A 380 -0.95 -1.84 11.28
C LEU A 380 -1.15 -2.67 12.54
N CYS A 381 -1.91 -3.75 12.44
CA CYS A 381 -2.26 -4.60 13.57
C CYS A 381 -1.87 -6.06 13.33
N ARG A 382 -1.74 -6.81 14.42
CA ARG A 382 -1.48 -8.26 14.41
C ARG A 382 -2.51 -9.00 15.26
N ILE A 383 -2.89 -10.19 14.80
CA ILE A 383 -3.67 -11.14 15.59
C ILE A 383 -2.72 -11.83 16.58
N VAL A 384 -2.98 -11.68 17.88
CA VAL A 384 -2.24 -12.40 18.91
C VAL A 384 -2.97 -13.71 19.24
N PRO A 385 -2.31 -14.88 19.12
CA PRO A 385 -2.96 -16.16 19.41
C PRO A 385 -3.60 -16.20 20.81
N GLY A 386 -4.89 -16.54 20.85
CA GLY A 386 -5.67 -16.63 22.09
C GLY A 386 -6.18 -15.29 22.64
N GLN A 387 -6.01 -14.18 21.92
CA GLN A 387 -6.55 -12.87 22.28
C GLN A 387 -7.63 -12.44 21.28
N GLU A 388 -8.70 -11.82 21.79
CA GLU A 388 -9.68 -11.12 20.96
C GLU A 388 -9.13 -9.77 20.49
N GLU A 389 -8.51 -9.00 21.39
CA GLU A 389 -7.98 -7.68 21.06
C GLU A 389 -6.71 -7.77 20.19
N LEU A 390 -6.69 -7.00 19.11
CA LEU A 390 -5.54 -6.89 18.22
C LEU A 390 -4.41 -6.11 18.89
N GLU A 391 -3.18 -6.49 18.57
CA GLU A 391 -1.99 -5.72 18.91
C GLU A 391 -1.72 -4.68 17.81
N ILE A 392 -1.54 -3.42 18.19
CA ILE A 392 -1.12 -2.35 17.27
C ILE A 392 0.40 -2.38 17.17
N LEU A 393 0.90 -2.64 15.96
CA LEU A 393 2.34 -2.64 15.67
C LEU A 393 2.83 -1.26 15.24
N GLY A 394 1.96 -0.48 14.56
CA GLY A 394 2.30 0.86 14.11
C GLY A 394 1.09 1.66 13.62
N VAL A 395 1.25 2.98 13.60
CA VAL A 395 0.27 3.93 13.07
C VAL A 395 0.95 4.82 12.05
N TYR A 396 0.45 4.83 10.82
CA TYR A 396 0.89 5.74 9.78
C TYR A 396 -0.13 6.88 9.68
N TRP A 397 0.22 8.01 10.30
CA TRP A 397 -0.58 9.24 10.29
C TRP A 397 0.03 10.28 9.35
N TYR A 398 -0.82 10.87 8.52
CA TYR A 398 -0.41 11.78 7.43
C TYR A 398 -1.40 12.94 7.23
N GLY A 399 -2.19 13.27 8.26
CA GLY A 399 -3.04 14.46 8.28
C GLY A 399 -4.26 14.45 7.34
N ALA A 400 -4.65 13.29 6.80
CA ALA A 400 -5.81 13.13 5.91
C ALA A 400 -6.63 11.88 6.28
N SER A 401 -7.85 11.78 5.74
CA SER A 401 -8.78 10.69 6.09
C SER A 401 -8.52 9.41 5.28
N ALA A 402 -8.07 8.35 5.95
CA ALA A 402 -8.02 6.99 5.40
C ALA A 402 -9.44 6.42 5.25
N ASN A 403 -9.94 6.31 4.01
CA ASN A 403 -11.34 5.95 3.73
C ASN A 403 -11.51 4.54 3.17
N TYR A 404 -10.51 4.01 2.47
CA TYR A 404 -10.52 2.64 1.97
C TYR A 404 -9.09 2.10 1.99
N ILE A 405 -8.96 0.79 2.17
CA ILE A 405 -7.68 0.10 2.17
C ILE A 405 -7.81 -1.24 1.47
N THR A 406 -6.82 -1.59 0.67
CA THR A 406 -6.62 -2.96 0.15
C THR A 406 -5.16 -3.34 0.30
N ALA A 407 -4.90 -4.63 0.50
CA ALA A 407 -3.57 -5.19 0.56
C ALA A 407 -3.51 -6.39 -0.39
N ALA A 408 -2.55 -6.36 -1.32
CA ALA A 408 -2.38 -7.40 -2.33
C ALA A 408 -0.94 -7.38 -2.86
N ASP A 409 -0.36 -8.55 -3.11
CA ASP A 409 0.97 -8.71 -3.72
C ASP A 409 2.08 -7.92 -3.00
N GLY A 410 1.96 -7.80 -1.68
CA GLY A 410 2.91 -7.05 -0.83
C GLY A 410 2.78 -5.53 -0.92
N TYR A 411 1.77 -5.00 -1.63
CA TYR A 411 1.39 -3.60 -1.63
C TYR A 411 0.20 -3.36 -0.71
N ILE A 412 0.12 -2.14 -0.19
CA ILE A 412 -1.04 -1.61 0.51
C ILE A 412 -1.42 -0.29 -0.14
N PHE A 413 -2.68 -0.18 -0.55
CA PHE A 413 -3.21 1.04 -1.14
C PHE A 413 -4.21 1.67 -0.18
N ILE A 414 -4.01 2.94 0.14
CA ILE A 414 -4.88 3.69 1.05
C ILE A 414 -5.55 4.81 0.27
N ALA A 415 -6.86 4.72 0.10
CA ALA A 415 -7.64 5.77 -0.55
C ALA A 415 -7.94 6.88 0.46
N ASN A 416 -7.38 8.07 0.21
CA ASN A 416 -7.37 9.19 1.13
C ASN A 416 -8.42 10.26 0.81
N GLY A 417 -9.52 9.86 0.16
CA GLY A 417 -10.53 10.79 -0.29
C GLY A 417 -9.94 11.82 -1.27
N ARG A 418 -10.08 13.11 -0.96
CA ARG A 418 -9.67 14.23 -1.83
C ARG A 418 -8.15 14.43 -1.93
N GLU A 419 -7.38 13.80 -1.05
CA GLU A 419 -5.91 13.81 -1.10
C GLU A 419 -5.36 12.68 -2.00
N GLY A 420 -6.24 11.92 -2.66
CA GLY A 420 -5.89 10.87 -3.60
C GLY A 420 -5.51 9.56 -2.94
N LEU A 421 -4.31 9.05 -3.21
CA LEU A 421 -3.88 7.69 -2.87
C LEU A 421 -2.51 7.70 -2.17
N LYS A 422 -2.33 6.82 -1.19
CA LYS A 422 -1.00 6.40 -0.71
C LYS A 422 -0.76 4.98 -1.16
N ILE A 423 0.44 4.72 -1.66
CA ILE A 423 0.90 3.40 -2.06
C ILE A 423 2.05 3.04 -1.12
N LEU A 424 1.85 2.00 -0.34
CA LEU A 424 2.85 1.43 0.54
C LEU A 424 3.30 0.09 -0.02
N LYS A 425 4.56 -0.26 0.21
CA LYS A 425 5.15 -1.57 -0.12
C LYS A 425 5.69 -2.21 1.15
N LYS A 426 5.32 -3.46 1.40
CA LYS A 426 5.94 -4.29 2.43
C LYS A 426 7.40 -4.56 2.06
N GLY A 427 8.28 -4.35 3.03
CA GLY A 427 9.72 -4.48 2.90
C GLY A 427 10.13 -5.88 2.45
N ALA A 428 11.06 -5.94 1.51
CA ALA A 428 11.71 -7.15 1.01
C ALA A 428 13.21 -7.16 1.40
N PRO A 429 13.86 -8.35 1.42
CA PRO A 429 15.30 -8.43 1.53
C PRO A 429 15.97 -7.61 0.40
N GLY A 430 16.57 -6.48 0.75
CA GLY A 430 17.12 -5.53 -0.23
C GLY A 430 16.71 -4.08 0.02
N ASP A 431 15.60 -3.85 0.72
CA ASP A 431 15.11 -2.51 1.00
C ASP A 431 15.96 -1.76 2.03
N TYR A 432 15.81 -0.43 2.06
CA TYR A 432 16.58 0.50 2.90
C TYR A 432 15.86 1.85 3.00
N SER A 433 16.12 2.60 4.05
CA SER A 433 15.75 4.02 4.16
C SER A 433 16.80 4.88 3.47
N VAL A 434 16.46 6.06 2.95
CA VAL A 434 17.48 7.06 2.55
C VAL A 434 17.68 8.05 3.70
N ILE A 435 18.93 8.37 4.04
CA ILE A 435 19.26 9.18 5.22
C ILE A 435 18.68 10.60 5.16
N CYS A 436 18.63 11.19 3.96
CA CYS A 436 18.11 12.52 3.68
C CYS A 436 17.80 12.69 2.19
N ASP A 437 17.21 13.82 1.83
CA ASP A 437 17.02 14.21 0.42
C ASP A 437 18.37 14.43 -0.29
N TYR A 438 18.34 14.42 -1.62
CA TYR A 438 19.53 14.51 -2.48
C TYR A 438 19.20 15.20 -3.81
N ASP A 439 20.22 15.75 -4.46
CA ASP A 439 20.08 16.45 -5.73
C ASP A 439 19.94 15.52 -6.94
N ASN A 440 19.82 16.11 -8.14
CA ASN A 440 19.68 15.35 -9.39
C ASN A 440 20.91 14.52 -9.79
N GLN A 441 22.02 14.62 -9.07
CA GLN A 441 23.23 13.80 -9.23
C GLN A 441 23.38 12.77 -8.12
N GLY A 442 22.43 12.70 -7.18
CA GLY A 442 22.47 11.79 -6.04
C GLY A 442 23.38 12.28 -4.92
N LEU A 443 23.73 13.58 -4.90
CA LEU A 443 24.49 14.20 -3.83
C LEU A 443 23.57 14.49 -2.62
N PRO A 444 23.83 13.92 -1.44
CA PRO A 444 22.99 14.16 -0.26
C PRO A 444 22.96 15.62 0.17
N GLU A 445 21.78 16.12 0.55
CA GLU A 445 21.60 17.48 1.07
C GLU A 445 22.03 17.63 2.54
N CYS A 446 22.14 16.52 3.26
CA CYS A 446 22.58 16.47 4.66
C CYS A 446 24.09 16.27 4.84
N LEU A 447 24.89 16.59 3.80
CA LEU A 447 26.34 16.67 3.94
C LEU A 447 26.72 17.71 5.00
N GLU A 448 27.73 17.40 5.80
CA GLU A 448 28.32 18.37 6.69
C GLU A 448 28.87 19.56 5.87
N PRO A 449 28.69 20.80 6.35
CA PRO A 449 28.97 21.99 5.55
C PRO A 449 30.47 22.22 5.30
N ASN A 450 31.33 21.64 6.15
CA ASN A 450 32.77 21.62 5.98
C ASN A 450 33.20 20.21 5.55
N LEU A 451 34.31 20.08 4.84
CA LEU A 451 34.89 18.78 4.53
C LEU A 451 35.61 18.20 5.75
N ASP A 452 35.55 16.88 5.92
CA ASP A 452 36.42 16.14 6.82
C ASP A 452 37.88 16.32 6.34
N PRO A 453 38.78 16.88 7.17
CA PRO A 453 40.18 17.05 6.80
C PRO A 453 40.85 15.69 6.65
N LEU A 454 41.14 15.30 5.40
CA LEU A 454 41.82 14.05 5.11
C LEU A 454 43.32 14.15 5.38
N CYS A 455 43.85 13.12 6.03
CA CYS A 455 45.29 12.93 6.20
C CYS A 455 45.97 12.84 4.81
N PRO A 456 47.02 13.64 4.53
CA PRO A 456 47.64 13.67 3.20
C PRO A 456 48.23 12.34 2.73
N ASP A 457 48.68 11.49 3.67
CA ASP A 457 49.35 10.23 3.37
C ASP A 457 48.37 9.05 3.20
N LEU A 458 47.09 9.23 3.58
CA LEU A 458 46.10 8.15 3.65
C LEU A 458 45.92 7.40 2.32
N LEU A 459 45.74 8.12 1.22
CA LEU A 459 45.60 7.50 -0.11
C LEU A 459 46.88 6.77 -0.54
N SER A 460 48.05 7.23 -0.10
CA SER A 460 49.31 6.54 -0.40
C SER A 460 49.43 5.23 0.39
N HIS A 461 48.97 5.20 1.64
CA HIS A 461 48.93 3.97 2.43
C HIS A 461 47.95 2.96 1.80
N ILE A 462 46.75 3.42 1.46
CA ILE A 462 45.73 2.55 0.82
C ILE A 462 46.22 2.00 -0.51
N SER A 463 46.74 2.84 -1.42
CA SER A 463 47.25 2.38 -2.73
C SER A 463 48.50 1.49 -2.64
N THR A 464 49.20 1.50 -1.51
CA THR A 464 50.30 0.56 -1.24
C THR A 464 49.79 -0.80 -0.79
N ALA A 465 48.74 -0.82 0.05
CA ALA A 465 48.14 -2.06 0.55
C ALA A 465 47.18 -2.71 -0.44
N LEU A 466 46.48 -1.90 -1.23
CA LEU A 466 45.49 -2.28 -2.23
C LEU A 466 45.81 -1.59 -3.57
N PRO A 467 46.87 -2.00 -4.28
CA PRO A 467 47.24 -1.36 -5.54
C PRO A 467 46.25 -1.71 -6.65
N GLU A 468 45.92 -0.69 -7.46
CA GLU A 468 45.06 -0.82 -8.64
C GLU A 468 45.43 -2.04 -9.51
N ASN A 469 44.43 -2.82 -9.94
CA ASN A 469 44.57 -4.03 -10.75
C ASN A 469 45.37 -5.18 -10.11
N GLN A 470 45.58 -5.18 -8.79
CA GLN A 470 46.26 -6.28 -8.09
C GLN A 470 45.33 -7.03 -7.14
N ASN A 471 45.15 -8.31 -7.44
CA ASN A 471 44.29 -9.20 -6.69
C ASN A 471 44.76 -9.37 -5.22
N ALA A 472 44.07 -8.69 -4.31
CA ALA A 472 44.34 -8.67 -2.88
C ALA A 472 44.12 -10.04 -2.21
N LEU A 473 43.23 -10.89 -2.75
CA LEU A 473 43.01 -12.25 -2.22
C LEU A 473 44.29 -13.10 -2.28
N ASN A 474 45.15 -12.82 -3.27
CA ASN A 474 46.43 -13.51 -3.44
C ASN A 474 47.58 -12.78 -2.76
N ALA A 475 47.61 -11.45 -2.86
CA ALA A 475 48.70 -10.63 -2.33
C ALA A 475 48.63 -10.51 -0.79
N HIS A 476 47.42 -10.42 -0.23
CA HIS A 476 47.14 -10.15 1.18
C HIS A 476 46.08 -11.10 1.77
N PRO A 477 46.30 -12.43 1.76
CA PRO A 477 45.36 -13.39 2.31
C PRO A 477 45.04 -13.14 3.81
N GLU A 478 45.96 -12.50 4.54
CA GLU A 478 45.79 -12.10 5.94
C GLU A 478 44.61 -11.14 6.16
N PHE A 479 44.31 -10.26 5.21
CA PHE A 479 43.18 -9.32 5.31
C PHE A 479 41.83 -10.02 5.33
N PHE A 480 41.74 -11.17 4.65
CA PHE A 480 40.52 -11.99 4.54
C PHE A 480 40.39 -13.03 5.66
N ALA A 481 41.50 -13.34 6.33
CA ALA A 481 41.52 -14.20 7.51
C ALA A 481 40.97 -13.49 8.76
N ASN A 482 40.97 -12.15 8.78
CA ASN A 482 40.44 -11.37 9.89
C ASN A 482 38.90 -11.58 10.01
N PRO A 483 38.38 -11.97 11.18
CA PRO A 483 36.95 -12.15 11.38
C PRO A 483 36.19 -10.82 11.51
N ASN A 484 36.86 -9.71 11.84
CA ASN A 484 36.23 -8.42 12.12
C ASN A 484 36.03 -7.64 10.81
N ARG A 485 34.77 -7.60 10.35
CA ARG A 485 34.36 -6.93 9.10
C ARG A 485 33.49 -5.69 9.33
N ASN A 486 32.96 -5.58 10.55
CA ASN A 486 32.05 -4.52 10.97
C ASN A 486 32.68 -3.74 12.11
N LEU A 487 32.19 -2.51 12.29
CA LEU A 487 32.54 -1.68 13.42
C LEU A 487 31.76 -2.17 14.65
N VAL A 488 32.44 -2.51 15.74
CA VAL A 488 31.80 -2.90 17.01
C VAL A 488 32.04 -1.82 18.05
N LEU A 489 30.95 -1.21 18.53
CA LEU A 489 31.01 -0.14 19.53
C LEU A 489 31.08 -0.72 20.95
N THR A 490 32.10 -0.33 21.71
CA THR A 490 32.30 -0.71 23.13
C THR A 490 31.79 0.33 24.11
N ALA A 491 31.38 1.50 23.62
CA ALA A 491 30.76 2.59 24.37
C ALA A 491 29.71 3.29 23.49
N PRO A 492 28.79 4.08 24.07
CA PRO A 492 27.90 4.90 23.25
C PRO A 492 28.68 5.86 22.35
N ALA A 493 28.30 5.95 21.07
CA ALA A 493 29.02 6.79 20.10
C ALA A 493 28.12 7.34 18.99
N THR A 494 28.58 8.45 18.42
CA THR A 494 28.11 8.98 17.13
C THR A 494 29.04 8.48 16.03
N VAL A 495 28.48 8.18 14.87
CA VAL A 495 29.24 7.64 13.74
C VAL A 495 29.01 8.50 12.50
N TYR A 496 30.08 8.72 11.74
CA TYR A 496 30.05 9.44 10.47
C TYR A 496 30.70 8.58 9.39
N VAL A 497 30.25 8.78 8.15
CA VAL A 497 30.86 8.17 6.97
C VAL A 497 31.35 9.29 6.07
N THR A 498 32.63 9.21 5.70
CA THR A 498 33.33 10.15 4.81
C THR A 498 33.65 9.46 3.50
N PHE A 499 33.32 10.08 2.38
CA PHE A 499 33.78 9.68 1.05
C PHE A 499 35.26 10.01 0.86
N ILE A 500 36.07 9.03 0.44
CA ILE A 500 37.50 9.20 0.21
C ILE A 500 37.81 9.19 -1.28
N ASP A 501 37.50 8.09 -1.98
CA ASP A 501 37.73 7.96 -3.41
C ASP A 501 36.86 6.86 -4.04
N GLU A 502 36.83 6.83 -5.37
CA GLU A 502 36.21 5.81 -6.20
C GLU A 502 37.18 5.44 -7.33
N GLY A 503 37.42 4.13 -7.49
CA GLY A 503 38.13 3.51 -8.63
C GLY A 503 37.20 2.77 -9.61
N ALA A 504 35.90 2.71 -9.32
CA ALA A 504 34.90 1.96 -10.07
C ALA A 504 34.48 2.58 -11.41
N ASN A 505 33.94 1.74 -12.30
CA ASN A 505 33.19 2.19 -13.50
C ASN A 505 31.68 2.23 -13.30
N TRP A 506 31.17 1.62 -12.22
CA TRP A 506 29.75 1.61 -11.89
C TRP A 506 29.42 2.69 -10.88
N ARG A 507 28.22 3.29 -11.03
CA ARG A 507 27.76 4.33 -10.12
C ARG A 507 27.10 3.66 -8.92
N ASN A 508 27.93 3.26 -7.97
CA ASN A 508 27.52 2.48 -6.81
C ASN A 508 26.75 3.34 -5.80
N SER A 509 25.93 2.71 -4.96
CA SER A 509 25.26 3.39 -3.84
C SER A 509 25.70 2.77 -2.51
N LEU A 510 26.12 3.59 -1.54
CA LEU A 510 26.55 3.12 -0.22
C LEU A 510 25.47 3.33 0.83
N GLY A 511 25.24 2.31 1.65
CA GLY A 511 24.54 2.45 2.91
C GLY A 511 25.19 1.71 4.08
N VAL A 512 24.59 1.89 5.26
CA VAL A 512 24.99 1.27 6.52
C VAL A 512 23.81 0.52 7.13
N TYR A 513 24.09 -0.43 8.01
CA TYR A 513 23.09 -1.10 8.85
C TYR A 513 23.69 -1.36 10.23
N ASN A 514 22.84 -1.60 11.23
CA ASN A 514 23.28 -1.92 12.57
C ASN A 514 22.43 -3.00 13.23
N TYR A 515 23.00 -3.67 14.22
CA TYR A 515 22.35 -4.71 15.00
C TYR A 515 23.04 -4.87 16.36
N ASP A 516 22.36 -5.53 17.31
CA ASP A 516 22.96 -5.88 18.60
C ASP A 516 24.02 -6.98 18.41
N ASN A 517 25.27 -6.68 18.76
CA ASN A 517 26.39 -7.60 18.64
C ASN A 517 26.22 -8.89 19.46
N ALA A 518 25.40 -8.87 20.52
CA ALA A 518 25.09 -10.07 21.30
C ALA A 518 24.14 -11.03 20.56
N THR A 519 23.38 -10.51 19.58
CA THR A 519 22.46 -11.28 18.74
C THR A 519 22.73 -11.01 17.25
N PRO A 520 23.83 -11.56 16.69
CA PRO A 520 24.17 -11.34 15.28
C PRO A 520 23.06 -11.82 14.33
N PRO A 521 22.82 -11.12 13.22
CA PRO A 521 21.77 -11.47 12.28
C PRO A 521 22.05 -12.81 11.60
N SER A 522 20.98 -13.55 11.34
CA SER A 522 20.93 -14.78 10.54
C SER A 522 20.44 -14.53 9.12
N SER A 523 19.73 -13.41 8.91
CA SER A 523 19.17 -13.01 7.62
C SER A 523 19.20 -11.48 7.44
N ILE A 524 19.05 -11.01 6.20
CA ILE A 524 18.92 -9.57 5.90
C ILE A 524 17.68 -8.97 6.59
N LEU A 525 16.61 -9.74 6.77
CA LEU A 525 15.38 -9.26 7.41
C LEU A 525 15.63 -8.86 8.88
N ASP A 526 16.61 -9.49 9.54
CA ASP A 526 16.94 -9.24 10.94
C ASP A 526 17.51 -7.82 11.16
N PHE A 527 18.02 -7.15 10.11
CA PHE A 527 18.60 -5.80 10.20
C PHE A 527 18.09 -4.83 9.12
N VAL A 528 17.17 -5.23 8.23
CA VAL A 528 16.65 -4.38 7.15
C VAL A 528 16.07 -3.05 7.66
N ALA A 529 15.55 -3.05 8.91
CA ALA A 529 15.12 -1.86 9.67
C ALA A 529 16.11 -0.71 9.65
N THR A 530 17.36 -1.10 9.85
CA THR A 530 18.45 -0.19 10.14
C THR A 530 19.25 0.13 8.90
N LYS A 531 18.93 -0.53 7.78
CA LYS A 531 19.56 -0.25 6.49
C LYS A 531 19.23 1.18 6.08
N MET A 532 20.27 1.99 6.00
CA MET A 532 20.20 3.40 5.68
C MET A 532 21.17 3.70 4.55
N LEU A 533 20.65 4.11 3.41
CA LEU A 533 21.42 4.60 2.29
C LEU A 533 22.00 5.97 2.64
N VAL A 534 23.33 6.05 2.63
CA VAL A 534 24.10 7.24 3.00
C VAL A 534 24.44 8.05 1.75
N TYR A 535 24.96 7.37 0.71
CA TYR A 535 25.27 7.97 -0.58
C TYR A 535 24.43 7.31 -1.67
N PRO A 536 23.38 7.99 -2.18
CA PRO A 536 22.63 7.55 -3.35
C PRO A 536 23.52 7.32 -4.56
N ASN A 537 24.48 8.21 -4.79
CA ASN A 537 25.51 8.07 -5.80
C ASN A 537 26.88 8.23 -5.14
N ALA A 538 27.60 7.12 -4.98
CA ALA A 538 28.93 7.07 -4.38
C ALA A 538 30.06 7.39 -5.39
N SER A 539 29.76 8.01 -6.53
CA SER A 539 30.76 8.36 -7.54
C SER A 539 31.40 9.73 -7.32
N LYS A 540 32.69 9.80 -7.63
CA LYS A 540 33.52 11.00 -7.52
C LYS A 540 33.10 12.08 -8.51
N GLN A 541 33.30 13.33 -8.13
CA GLN A 541 33.14 14.47 -9.02
C GLN A 541 33.92 14.28 -10.33
N GLY A 542 33.20 14.29 -11.46
CA GLY A 542 33.76 14.13 -12.81
C GLY A 542 33.76 12.70 -13.33
N PHE A 543 33.35 11.71 -12.52
CA PHE A 543 33.33 10.28 -12.86
C PHE A 543 31.94 9.66 -12.72
N GLY A 544 30.88 10.46 -12.92
CA GLY A 544 29.48 10.00 -12.86
C GLY A 544 28.72 10.45 -11.61
N GLY A 545 29.40 11.11 -10.66
CA GLY A 545 28.80 11.75 -9.50
C GLY A 545 29.38 13.12 -9.20
N SER A 546 29.10 13.59 -7.97
CA SER A 546 29.43 14.93 -7.49
C SER A 546 30.17 14.92 -6.14
N LEU A 547 30.51 13.74 -5.59
CA LEU A 547 31.18 13.65 -4.30
C LEU A 547 32.63 14.14 -4.39
N LEU A 548 33.01 14.96 -3.42
CA LEU A 548 34.39 15.41 -3.19
C LEU A 548 35.01 14.60 -2.05
N PRO A 549 36.31 14.24 -2.14
CA PRO A 549 37.02 13.67 -1.00
C PRO A 549 36.84 14.54 0.25
N GLY A 550 36.43 13.92 1.36
CA GLY A 550 36.11 14.61 2.61
C GLY A 550 34.64 15.01 2.75
N ASN A 551 33.78 14.80 1.75
CA ASN A 551 32.33 14.89 1.95
C ASN A 551 31.91 13.82 2.95
N PHE A 552 31.23 14.22 4.03
CA PHE A 552 30.84 13.29 5.09
C PHE A 552 29.45 13.59 5.64
N ILE A 553 28.83 12.55 6.20
CA ILE A 553 27.47 12.59 6.75
C ILE A 553 27.50 11.99 8.15
N GLN A 554 26.85 12.67 9.09
CA GLN A 554 26.54 12.09 10.39
C GLN A 554 25.40 11.08 10.26
N LEU A 555 25.62 9.85 10.73
CA LEU A 555 24.55 8.86 10.79
C LEU A 555 23.48 9.26 11.83
N LEU A 556 22.22 8.93 11.56
CA LEU A 556 21.10 9.33 12.43
C LEU A 556 21.13 8.55 13.76
N GLY A 557 21.10 9.29 14.87
CA GLY A 557 20.99 8.75 16.22
C GLY A 557 22.32 8.61 16.97
N ASN A 558 22.22 8.17 18.23
CA ASN A 558 23.37 7.77 19.05
C ASN A 558 23.31 6.26 19.23
N TYR A 559 24.41 5.57 18.91
CA TYR A 559 24.48 4.13 19.00
C TYR A 559 24.97 3.70 20.39
N PRO A 560 24.26 2.82 21.11
CA PRO A 560 24.71 2.33 22.41
C PRO A 560 25.92 1.40 22.30
N ALA A 561 26.60 1.17 23.43
CA ALA A 561 27.60 0.12 23.54
C ALA A 561 26.99 -1.26 23.20
N GLY A 562 27.74 -2.10 22.50
CA GLY A 562 27.26 -3.39 22.01
C GLY A 562 26.63 -3.33 20.62
N THR A 563 26.55 -2.15 19.98
CA THR A 563 26.07 -2.05 18.60
C THR A 563 27.16 -2.46 17.62
N SER A 564 26.83 -3.37 16.69
CA SER A 564 27.63 -3.60 15.47
C SER A 564 27.07 -2.76 14.34
N ILE A 565 27.94 -2.09 13.59
CA ILE A 565 27.60 -1.30 12.40
C ILE A 565 28.34 -1.90 11.20
N GLY A 566 27.55 -2.44 10.27
CA GLY A 566 28.03 -2.91 8.98
C GLY A 566 27.66 -1.93 7.86
N ALA A 567 28.21 -2.17 6.68
CA ALA A 567 27.90 -1.43 5.47
C ALA A 567 27.42 -2.34 4.34
N PHE A 568 26.62 -1.77 3.45
CA PHE A 568 26.21 -2.40 2.20
C PHE A 568 26.48 -1.49 1.00
N LEU A 569 26.90 -2.08 -0.12
CA LEU A 569 27.14 -1.40 -1.39
C LEU A 569 26.22 -2.01 -2.45
N ILE A 570 25.40 -1.18 -3.09
CA ILE A 570 24.57 -1.58 -4.24
C ILE A 570 25.37 -1.30 -5.50
N ALA A 571 25.79 -2.38 -6.17
CA ALA A 571 26.58 -2.28 -7.39
C ALA A 571 25.72 -1.71 -8.53
N ASP A 572 26.18 -0.62 -9.14
CA ASP A 572 25.43 0.17 -10.14
C ASP A 572 24.06 0.67 -9.63
N GLY A 573 23.98 0.97 -8.33
CA GLY A 573 22.76 1.41 -7.64
C GLY A 573 22.20 2.75 -8.13
N TRP A 574 23.03 3.61 -8.75
CA TRP A 574 22.62 4.90 -9.29
C TRP A 574 22.56 4.92 -10.82
N GLN A 575 21.36 5.16 -11.35
CA GLN A 575 21.10 5.24 -12.78
C GLN A 575 20.95 6.68 -13.28
N GLY A 576 20.78 7.64 -12.36
CA GLY A 576 20.49 9.03 -12.66
C GLY A 576 19.00 9.28 -12.90
N ILE A 577 18.55 10.49 -12.58
CA ILE A 577 17.13 10.83 -12.68
C ILE A 577 16.69 10.79 -14.14
N SER A 578 15.74 9.91 -14.41
CA SER A 578 15.14 9.70 -15.72
C SER A 578 13.71 9.19 -15.55
N PRO A 579 12.89 9.14 -16.60
CA PRO A 579 11.57 8.51 -16.52
C PRO A 579 11.63 7.06 -16.01
N ALA A 580 12.66 6.30 -16.37
CA ALA A 580 12.84 4.91 -15.90
C ALA A 580 13.31 4.82 -14.44
N TYR A 581 13.99 5.87 -13.94
CA TYR A 581 14.50 5.96 -12.57
C TYR A 581 14.20 7.35 -11.99
N PRO A 582 12.96 7.65 -11.57
CA PRO A 582 12.58 9.00 -11.16
C PRO A 582 13.27 9.48 -9.89
N THR A 583 13.70 8.55 -9.03
CA THR A 583 14.55 8.82 -7.86
C THR A 583 16.04 8.69 -8.20
N GLY A 584 16.40 8.32 -9.42
CA GLY A 584 17.76 7.98 -9.83
C GLY A 584 18.31 6.66 -9.26
N LEU A 585 17.61 6.03 -8.30
CA LEU A 585 18.01 4.78 -7.66
C LEU A 585 17.47 3.55 -8.41
N SER A 586 18.25 2.47 -8.42
CA SER A 586 17.86 1.16 -8.95
C SER A 586 18.11 0.05 -7.92
N GLU A 587 17.73 -1.19 -8.24
CA GLU A 587 18.10 -2.37 -7.43
C GLU A 587 19.57 -2.77 -7.61
N GLY A 588 20.28 -2.16 -8.59
CA GLY A 588 21.63 -2.54 -8.97
C GLY A 588 21.71 -3.94 -9.59
N TYR A 589 22.93 -4.42 -9.81
CA TYR A 589 23.15 -5.82 -10.19
C TYR A 589 23.08 -6.76 -8.98
N TYR A 590 23.57 -6.29 -7.83
CA TYR A 590 23.60 -7.00 -6.57
C TYR A 590 23.98 -6.05 -5.43
N THR A 591 23.74 -6.51 -4.20
CA THR A 591 24.13 -5.80 -2.98
C THR A 591 25.22 -6.58 -2.26
N HIS A 592 26.35 -5.93 -2.02
CA HIS A 592 27.42 -6.42 -1.16
C HIS A 592 27.22 -5.94 0.26
N TYR A 593 27.53 -6.79 1.22
CA TYR A 593 27.46 -6.58 2.64
C TYR A 593 28.83 -6.88 3.24
N THR A 594 29.22 -6.07 4.22
CA THR A 594 30.38 -6.32 5.08
C THR A 594 30.29 -7.66 5.81
N ASP A 595 29.10 -8.05 6.27
CA ASP A 595 28.81 -9.42 6.68
C ASP A 595 28.69 -10.33 5.47
N LYS A 596 29.83 -10.94 5.10
CA LYS A 596 29.93 -11.77 3.91
C LYS A 596 28.89 -12.88 3.81
N ALA A 597 28.34 -13.37 4.93
CA ALA A 597 27.30 -14.40 4.93
C ALA A 597 26.03 -14.00 4.16
N PHE A 598 25.78 -12.70 3.99
CA PHE A 598 24.64 -12.16 3.23
C PHE A 598 24.96 -11.88 1.76
N ASN A 599 26.22 -12.06 1.34
CA ASN A 599 26.62 -11.85 -0.05
C ASN A 599 26.24 -13.04 -0.92
N GLN A 600 25.93 -12.75 -2.19
CA GLN A 600 25.66 -13.77 -3.20
C GLN A 600 26.88 -14.70 -3.36
N THR A 601 26.64 -15.95 -3.76
CA THR A 601 27.69 -16.95 -4.03
C THR A 601 28.51 -17.37 -2.80
N ALA A 602 27.91 -18.19 -1.93
CA ALA A 602 28.59 -18.90 -0.84
C ALA A 602 29.35 -18.01 0.17
N GLY A 603 28.86 -16.79 0.40
CA GLY A 603 29.37 -15.92 1.44
C GLY A 603 30.72 -15.25 1.12
N THR A 604 30.89 -14.80 -0.12
CA THR A 604 32.11 -14.13 -0.59
C THR A 604 32.30 -12.78 0.07
N GLN A 605 33.54 -12.45 0.43
CA GLN A 605 33.89 -11.17 1.02
C GLN A 605 34.16 -10.15 -0.09
N GLN A 606 33.44 -9.03 -0.05
CA GLN A 606 33.51 -7.94 -1.04
C GLN A 606 33.98 -6.62 -0.42
N SER A 607 34.41 -6.67 0.84
CA SER A 607 34.86 -5.48 1.58
C SER A 607 35.98 -5.81 2.55
N LEU A 608 36.71 -4.77 2.94
CA LEU A 608 37.75 -4.80 3.97
C LEU A 608 37.58 -3.62 4.93
N LEU A 609 37.92 -3.85 6.19
CA LEU A 609 37.90 -2.83 7.24
C LEU A 609 39.28 -2.73 7.88
N PHE A 610 39.86 -1.55 7.79
CA PHE A 610 41.21 -1.25 8.25
C PHE A 610 41.22 -0.19 9.34
N TYR A 611 42.32 -0.17 10.09
CA TYR A 611 42.77 0.98 10.85
C TYR A 611 44.15 1.42 10.34
N ASP A 612 44.27 2.68 9.97
CA ASP A 612 45.53 3.35 9.68
C ASP A 612 45.97 4.12 10.93
N ALA A 613 47.01 3.63 11.60
CA ALA A 613 47.55 4.26 12.81
C ALA A 613 48.32 5.57 12.54
N GLY A 614 48.83 5.77 11.31
CA GLY A 614 49.53 6.99 10.92
C GLY A 614 48.57 8.16 10.70
N CYS A 615 47.38 7.87 10.18
CA CYS A 615 46.33 8.84 9.93
C CYS A 615 45.19 8.82 10.96
N ASP A 616 45.25 7.93 11.96
CA ASP A 616 44.21 7.68 12.96
C ASP A 616 42.81 7.55 12.34
N ALA A 617 42.71 6.67 11.34
CA ALA A 617 41.51 6.55 10.51
C ALA A 617 41.05 5.10 10.35
N ILE A 618 39.74 4.86 10.49
CA ILE A 618 39.12 3.58 10.16
C ILE A 618 38.67 3.65 8.71
N ILE A 619 39.14 2.73 7.87
CA ILE A 619 38.90 2.74 6.42
C ILE A 619 38.09 1.52 6.01
N LEU A 620 37.00 1.76 5.31
CA LEU A 620 36.14 0.76 4.71
C LEU A 620 36.34 0.80 3.20
N THR A 621 36.67 -0.34 2.61
CA THR A 621 36.86 -0.46 1.16
C THR A 621 36.01 -1.58 0.60
N PHE A 622 35.66 -1.48 -0.69
CA PHE A 622 34.87 -2.48 -1.41
C PHE A 622 35.51 -2.85 -2.75
N GLU A 623 35.26 -4.09 -3.15
CA GLU A 623 35.25 -4.51 -4.55
C GLU A 623 33.79 -4.50 -5.03
N ASP A 624 33.50 -3.73 -6.09
CA ASP A 624 32.15 -3.61 -6.62
C ASP A 624 31.76 -4.79 -7.52
N ILE A 625 32.68 -5.41 -8.25
CA ILE A 625 32.38 -6.61 -9.05
C ILE A 625 32.50 -7.87 -8.18
N LEU A 626 31.57 -8.82 -8.35
CA LEU A 626 31.65 -10.12 -7.68
C LEU A 626 33.01 -10.80 -7.89
N THR A 627 33.74 -11.01 -6.79
CA THR A 627 35.07 -11.66 -6.76
C THR A 627 35.07 -13.09 -7.31
N THR A 628 33.91 -13.72 -7.45
CA THR A 628 33.76 -15.08 -8.02
C THR A 628 33.56 -15.10 -9.53
N SER A 629 33.12 -14.00 -10.13
CA SER A 629 32.77 -13.94 -11.56
C SER A 629 33.55 -12.90 -12.36
N GLY A 630 34.34 -12.06 -11.71
CA GLY A 630 35.08 -10.99 -12.40
C GLY A 630 35.93 -10.16 -11.45
N GLY A 631 36.11 -8.89 -11.82
CA GLY A 631 36.87 -7.90 -11.05
C GLY A 631 38.37 -8.15 -11.09
N ASP A 632 39.14 -7.10 -10.84
CA ASP A 632 40.57 -7.23 -10.57
C ASP A 632 40.85 -7.60 -9.11
N LYS A 633 39.86 -7.45 -8.22
CA LYS A 633 39.86 -7.95 -6.83
C LYS A 633 40.88 -7.20 -5.99
N ASP A 634 41.04 -5.92 -6.24
CA ASP A 634 41.93 -5.05 -5.49
C ASP A 634 41.24 -4.36 -4.31
N PHE A 635 39.90 -4.40 -4.25
CA PHE A 635 39.08 -3.84 -3.16
C PHE A 635 39.28 -2.33 -2.96
N ASN A 636 39.60 -1.59 -4.02
CA ASN A 636 39.74 -0.14 -3.98
C ASN A 636 38.61 0.62 -4.74
N ASP A 637 37.64 -0.10 -5.31
CA ASP A 637 36.58 0.45 -6.17
C ASP A 637 35.77 1.57 -5.50
N CYS A 638 35.50 1.43 -4.20
CA CYS A 638 34.88 2.46 -3.38
C CYS A 638 35.57 2.52 -2.02
N ILE A 639 36.00 3.72 -1.61
CA ILE A 639 36.78 3.93 -0.39
C ILE A 639 36.09 4.96 0.51
N PHE A 640 35.88 4.57 1.76
CA PHE A 640 35.24 5.42 2.77
C PHE A 640 36.05 5.42 4.07
N LYS A 641 35.99 6.53 4.80
CA LYS A 641 36.49 6.62 6.18
C LYS A 641 35.30 6.64 7.13
N ILE A 642 35.42 5.91 8.23
CA ILE A 642 34.43 5.90 9.31
C ILE A 642 35.00 6.70 10.48
N ILE A 643 34.26 7.70 10.95
CA ILE A 643 34.60 8.48 12.16
C ILE A 643 33.70 8.00 13.29
N VAL A 644 34.28 7.81 14.46
CA VAL A 644 33.55 7.45 15.68
C VAL A 644 33.89 8.44 16.78
N ASP A 645 32.85 9.02 17.39
CA ASP A 645 32.99 9.96 18.51
C ASP A 645 32.27 9.42 19.76
N PRO A 646 32.98 9.12 20.86
CA PRO A 646 34.44 9.23 21.02
C PRO A 646 35.18 8.09 20.30
N PRO A 647 36.43 8.32 19.81
CA PRO A 647 37.20 7.29 19.11
C PRO A 647 37.54 6.09 20.00
N THR A 648 37.55 6.28 21.32
CA THR A 648 37.73 5.20 22.32
C THR A 648 36.55 4.24 22.41
N ALA A 649 35.44 4.50 21.71
CA ALA A 649 34.32 3.59 21.59
C ALA A 649 34.60 2.41 20.66
N VAL A 650 35.77 2.33 20.04
CA VAL A 650 36.15 1.23 19.14
C VAL A 650 37.51 0.68 19.55
N ASN A 651 37.63 -0.65 19.54
CA ASN A 651 38.92 -1.31 19.62
C ASN A 651 39.52 -1.42 18.22
N THR A 652 40.45 -0.55 17.85
CA THR A 652 41.04 -0.55 16.51
C THR A 652 42.11 -1.65 16.32
N ALA A 653 42.63 -2.22 17.41
CA ALA A 653 43.67 -3.24 17.37
C ALA A 653 43.21 -4.60 16.81
N ILE A 654 41.90 -4.81 16.67
CA ILE A 654 41.31 -6.03 16.09
C ILE A 654 41.04 -5.91 14.58
N LEU A 655 41.18 -4.71 14.01
CA LEU A 655 40.99 -4.46 12.59
C LEU A 655 42.25 -4.79 11.79
N ASN A 656 42.12 -4.92 10.46
CA ASN A 656 43.30 -5.01 9.60
C ASN A 656 44.12 -3.71 9.74
N GLN A 657 45.44 -3.81 9.65
CA GLN A 657 46.32 -2.64 9.78
C GLN A 657 46.84 -2.25 8.40
N LEU A 658 46.80 -0.95 8.10
CA LEU A 658 47.39 -0.36 6.89
C LEU A 658 48.86 0.02 7.09
#